data_AF-A0A0X3PRY8-F1
#
_entry.id   AF-A0A0X3PRY8-F1
#
_cell.length_a   1.000
_cell.length_b   1.000
_cell.length_c   1.000
_cell.angle_alpha   90.00
_cell.angle_beta   90.00
_cell.angle_gamma   90.00
#
_symmetry.space_group_name_H-M   'P 1'
#
loop_
_entity.id
_entity.type
_entity.pdbx_description
1 polymer ?
#
loop_
_entity_poly.entity_id
_entity_poly.type
_entity_poly.pdbx_seq_one_letter_code
_entity_poly.pdbx_strand_id
1 'polypeptide(L)'
;MLALYENFAEVTLDVCASSQARTDWYSYVVLYALPYSAHLLADHDASALNAVLSTISVYLSKRRTLHVRMLRVWDSDDPHPQEDYLSCLWAQISSMRSAGWKEHVLWKISDAFPALRESGQSCKFSQITPPDYDSEIVYPLPQVVFRMFDYTDVYSAEDEDTEQDNQASSTKAESSAATLPGAHTIERFLIDEQLHIILETMNFNRVLCARALLGLQTRARVALDYMIIEAIFADIFRLPKPPVRHGNLLFYASLLIQLCNEASNTMPLVLAQAAETLFDRLDTMKPVCAARFVEWFSFHLTNYQLQWSWQDWSRALSEPLMSPRRWLISETLRRLIRYSYHENVKQRLPRPFHPLLPPEPTPVNPYADASPRKLKAFNRVFEAFRDRRSPESLLDLIKRLTSRDGQDGSGEEEDPDEDSDAHSSRRSSSRHSSRSSSALERDKEEEEEEVKDRLKRRPHITASRRNPAGGRRSEARDGGRDDEDAEVVGVNDEASSITVDPLLRSGASVGRNASPPLLDDAGFVAAPGTAMLAAGSDATTGGTSGVGGGASRQLCVVPSVTSRPLELFMTALLYRAHKTISHTCSLLKRYSETFRFLASTVESQVEALHILQAVWVNQSQMVVVVSDYMCRNGLLDPEAIVRWAFSPYMTAFKGPLSPSSDFYVKPRILELHVWECLLHTLIRVGRRVAQINPKLEAAKESLEIQRHKSDSESSESEDEEDRGGRSKSISLRRDRDPGGHRRGRSRSSDESADGHERDSRRSVAVADKVASLEQERCEAVRSQCAVITLLLHRHVRLIDSVEEAAEEAAASGASAVEREAAGDMSSEELGFVSYWLKGRLMQTVLEHQDQLLPYMENLEALMSDVCPFVQEVFQSLRSLYA
;
A
#
# COMPACT_ATOMS: atom_id res chain seq x y z
N MET A 1 -38.04 13.65 -14.75
CA MET A 1 -37.22 12.44 -14.56
C MET A 1 -36.96 11.72 -15.87
N LEU A 2 -37.97 11.25 -16.63
CA LEU A 2 -37.71 10.59 -17.94
C LEU A 2 -36.87 11.44 -18.89
N ALA A 3 -37.25 12.71 -19.11
CA ALA A 3 -36.44 13.64 -19.90
C ALA A 3 -35.00 13.84 -19.39
N LEU A 4 -34.75 13.70 -18.08
CA LEU A 4 -33.40 13.74 -17.53
C LEU A 4 -32.61 12.49 -17.88
N TYR A 5 -33.24 11.31 -17.79
CA TYR A 5 -32.62 10.05 -18.18
C TYR A 5 -32.39 9.95 -19.68
N GLU A 6 -33.27 10.53 -20.49
CA GLU A 6 -33.06 10.70 -21.94
C GLU A 6 -31.81 11.54 -22.19
N ASN A 7 -31.70 12.75 -21.62
CA ASN A 7 -30.51 13.59 -21.76
C ASN A 7 -29.22 12.87 -21.29
N PHE A 8 -29.28 12.07 -20.23
CA PHE A 8 -28.12 11.33 -19.72
C PHE A 8 -27.75 10.15 -20.64
N ALA A 9 -28.74 9.43 -21.18
CA ALA A 9 -28.51 8.37 -22.12
C ALA A 9 -28.01 8.89 -23.48
N GLU A 10 -28.41 10.09 -23.89
CA GLU A 10 -27.91 10.75 -25.11
C GLU A 10 -26.40 10.99 -25.08
N VAL A 11 -25.79 11.16 -23.89
CA VAL A 11 -24.31 11.25 -23.75
C VAL A 11 -23.63 10.02 -24.35
N THR A 12 -24.28 8.86 -24.34
CA THR A 12 -23.72 7.61 -24.90
C THR A 12 -23.74 7.57 -26.43
N LEU A 13 -24.42 8.51 -27.10
CA LEU A 13 -24.45 8.59 -28.57
C LEU A 13 -23.22 9.33 -29.12
N ASP A 14 -22.55 10.15 -28.30
CA ASP A 14 -21.38 10.95 -28.68
C ASP A 14 -20.05 10.25 -28.36
N VAL A 15 -19.94 8.97 -28.73
CA VAL A 15 -18.80 8.10 -28.37
C VAL A 15 -17.47 8.58 -28.97
N CYS A 16 -17.49 9.31 -30.09
CA CYS A 16 -16.27 9.78 -30.77
C CYS A 16 -15.72 11.08 -30.18
N ALA A 17 -16.52 11.86 -29.44
CA ALA A 17 -16.10 13.14 -28.85
C ALA A 17 -16.02 13.13 -27.31
N SER A 18 -16.18 11.96 -26.67
CA SER A 18 -16.22 11.79 -25.22
C SER A 18 -15.37 10.59 -24.76
N SER A 19 -14.87 10.63 -23.52
CA SER A 19 -14.23 9.47 -22.90
C SER A 19 -15.24 8.37 -22.52
N GLN A 20 -14.77 7.13 -22.47
CA GLN A 20 -15.57 5.98 -22.01
C GLN A 20 -15.96 6.18 -20.54
N ALA A 21 -15.06 6.68 -19.70
CA ALA A 21 -15.34 6.94 -18.29
C ALA A 21 -16.52 7.93 -18.08
N ARG A 22 -16.67 8.94 -18.95
CA ARG A 22 -17.83 9.85 -18.92
C ARG A 22 -19.13 9.13 -19.26
N THR A 23 -19.13 8.38 -20.36
CA THR A 23 -20.33 7.66 -20.83
C THR A 23 -20.74 6.54 -19.87
N ASP A 24 -19.77 5.88 -19.25
CA ASP A 24 -19.96 4.93 -18.14
C ASP A 24 -20.62 5.58 -16.92
N TRP A 25 -20.17 6.77 -16.52
CA TRP A 25 -20.72 7.47 -15.37
C TRP A 25 -22.20 7.84 -15.57
N TYR A 26 -22.56 8.44 -16.71
CA TYR A 26 -23.95 8.79 -16.98
C TYR A 26 -24.85 7.55 -17.11
N SER A 27 -24.35 6.47 -17.73
CA SER A 27 -25.06 5.20 -17.79
C SER A 27 -25.29 4.62 -16.39
N TYR A 28 -24.24 4.62 -15.55
CA TYR A 28 -24.32 4.16 -14.17
C TYR A 28 -25.33 4.95 -13.36
N VAL A 29 -25.33 6.29 -13.44
CA VAL A 29 -26.26 7.15 -12.70
C VAL A 29 -27.72 6.85 -13.07
N VAL A 30 -28.02 6.61 -14.35
CA VAL A 30 -29.37 6.20 -14.77
C VAL A 30 -29.71 4.85 -14.16
N LEU A 31 -28.86 3.83 -14.33
CA LEU A 31 -29.12 2.48 -13.85
C LEU A 31 -29.25 2.41 -12.32
N TYR A 32 -28.39 3.14 -11.60
CA TYR A 32 -28.39 3.26 -10.14
C TYR A 32 -29.72 3.79 -9.59
N ALA A 33 -30.36 4.70 -10.31
CA ALA A 33 -31.59 5.34 -9.86
C ALA A 33 -32.86 4.49 -10.14
N LEU A 34 -32.79 3.52 -11.05
CA LEU A 34 -33.94 2.70 -11.46
C LEU A 34 -34.59 1.88 -10.34
N PRO A 35 -33.87 1.26 -9.38
CA PRO A 35 -34.50 0.52 -8.28
C PRO A 35 -35.46 1.38 -7.43
N TYR A 36 -35.22 2.70 -7.42
CA TYR A 36 -36.03 3.66 -6.68
C TYR A 36 -37.17 4.24 -7.51
N SER A 37 -36.98 4.43 -8.82
CA SER A 37 -37.90 5.21 -9.68
C SER A 37 -38.61 4.41 -10.76
N ALA A 38 -38.08 3.27 -11.19
CA ALA A 38 -38.49 2.61 -12.44
C ALA A 38 -39.95 2.13 -12.44
N HIS A 39 -40.47 1.66 -11.30
CA HIS A 39 -41.87 1.24 -11.19
C HIS A 39 -42.83 2.40 -11.56
N LEU A 40 -42.63 3.58 -10.95
CA LEU A 40 -43.44 4.77 -11.22
C LEU A 40 -43.24 5.31 -12.64
N LEU A 41 -42.01 5.24 -13.15
CA LEU A 41 -41.70 5.69 -14.51
C LEU A 41 -42.31 4.78 -15.57
N ALA A 42 -42.30 3.46 -15.34
CA ALA A 42 -42.91 2.48 -16.23
C ALA A 42 -44.44 2.60 -16.25
N ASP A 43 -45.06 2.86 -15.09
CA ASP A 43 -46.50 3.11 -15.00
C ASP A 43 -46.92 4.40 -15.72
N HIS A 44 -46.07 5.44 -15.71
CA HIS A 44 -46.31 6.69 -16.40
C HIS A 44 -46.08 6.58 -17.92
N ASP A 45 -44.90 6.12 -18.35
CA ASP A 45 -44.54 5.94 -19.76
C ASP A 45 -43.47 4.85 -19.92
N ALA A 46 -43.92 3.60 -20.02
CA ALA A 46 -43.06 2.45 -20.27
C ALA A 46 -42.31 2.54 -21.61
N SER A 47 -42.88 3.20 -22.63
CA SER A 47 -42.26 3.28 -23.96
C SER A 47 -41.02 4.16 -23.92
N ALA A 48 -41.12 5.35 -23.31
CA ALA A 48 -40.00 6.25 -23.13
C ALA A 48 -38.89 5.60 -22.28
N LEU A 49 -39.24 4.96 -21.16
CA LEU A 49 -38.27 4.23 -20.33
C LEU A 49 -37.55 3.13 -21.12
N ASN A 50 -38.28 2.35 -21.93
CA ASN A 50 -37.68 1.31 -22.75
C ASN A 50 -36.77 1.87 -23.86
N ALA A 51 -37.07 3.06 -24.39
CA ALA A 51 -36.20 3.74 -25.35
C ALA A 51 -34.86 4.13 -24.71
N VAL A 52 -34.89 4.74 -23.52
CA VAL A 52 -33.68 5.05 -22.73
C VAL A 52 -32.83 3.80 -22.49
N LEU A 53 -33.46 2.71 -22.01
CA LEU A 53 -32.77 1.45 -21.77
C LEU A 53 -32.21 0.82 -23.05
N SER A 54 -32.92 0.97 -24.18
CA SER A 54 -32.42 0.49 -25.47
C SER A 54 -31.17 1.24 -25.91
N THR A 55 -31.11 2.56 -25.70
CA THR A 55 -29.93 3.37 -25.98
C THR A 55 -28.73 2.90 -25.15
N ILE A 56 -28.93 2.72 -23.83
CA ILE A 56 -27.88 2.21 -22.93
C ILE A 56 -27.45 0.78 -23.32
N SER A 57 -28.39 -0.10 -23.68
CA SER A 57 -28.09 -1.47 -24.13
C SER A 57 -27.18 -1.50 -25.37
N VAL A 58 -27.45 -0.63 -26.35
CA VAL A 58 -26.60 -0.49 -27.55
C VAL A 58 -25.20 -0.03 -27.17
N TYR A 59 -25.08 0.94 -26.26
CA TYR A 59 -23.79 1.38 -25.75
C TYR A 59 -23.02 0.23 -25.07
N LEU A 60 -23.66 -0.47 -24.13
CA LEU A 60 -23.06 -1.58 -23.39
C LEU A 60 -22.55 -2.69 -24.31
N SER A 61 -23.25 -2.96 -25.43
CA SER A 61 -22.80 -3.95 -26.42
C SER A 61 -21.50 -3.59 -27.16
N LYS A 62 -21.12 -2.30 -27.18
CA LYS A 62 -19.93 -1.78 -27.87
C LYS A 62 -18.81 -1.38 -26.91
N ARG A 63 -19.12 -1.28 -25.62
CA ARG A 63 -18.20 -0.82 -24.57
C ARG A 63 -17.01 -1.77 -24.42
N ARG A 64 -15.81 -1.21 -24.19
CA ARG A 64 -14.59 -1.99 -23.97
C ARG A 64 -14.38 -2.24 -22.49
N THR A 65 -14.13 -3.49 -22.11
CA THR A 65 -13.95 -3.93 -20.71
C THR A 65 -12.55 -4.47 -20.42
N LEU A 66 -11.53 -3.91 -21.10
CA LEU A 66 -10.14 -4.37 -20.94
C LEU A 66 -9.63 -4.23 -19.49
N HIS A 67 -10.16 -3.28 -18.73
CA HIS A 67 -9.83 -3.05 -17.32
C HIS A 67 -10.13 -4.26 -16.42
N VAL A 68 -11.09 -5.11 -16.79
CA VAL A 68 -11.54 -6.25 -15.97
C VAL A 68 -10.39 -7.20 -15.65
N ARG A 69 -9.53 -7.49 -16.64
CA ARG A 69 -8.39 -8.41 -16.48
C ARG A 69 -7.42 -7.96 -15.38
N MET A 70 -7.25 -6.65 -15.24
CA MET A 70 -6.33 -6.06 -14.29
C MET A 70 -6.98 -5.81 -12.92
N LEU A 71 -8.29 -5.57 -12.87
CA LEU A 71 -9.01 -5.23 -11.64
C LEU A 71 -9.67 -6.43 -10.94
N ARG A 72 -9.82 -7.58 -11.62
CA ARG A 72 -10.38 -8.80 -11.02
C ARG A 72 -9.46 -9.38 -9.93
N VAL A 73 -10.07 -9.86 -8.83
CA VAL A 73 -9.33 -10.49 -7.72
C VAL A 73 -8.88 -11.90 -8.06
N TRP A 74 -9.73 -12.69 -8.70
CA TRP A 74 -9.41 -14.04 -9.18
C TRP A 74 -9.47 -14.09 -10.69
N ASP A 75 -8.50 -14.72 -11.33
CA ASP A 75 -8.49 -14.97 -12.79
C ASP A 75 -9.46 -16.07 -13.23
N SER A 76 -9.91 -16.94 -12.31
CA SER A 76 -10.96 -17.93 -12.56
C SER A 76 -12.35 -17.29 -12.52
N ASP A 77 -13.24 -17.76 -13.40
CA ASP A 77 -14.68 -17.46 -13.34
C ASP A 77 -15.46 -18.47 -12.48
N ASP A 78 -14.82 -19.59 -12.12
CA ASP A 78 -15.39 -20.63 -11.25
C ASP A 78 -14.90 -20.45 -9.80
N PRO A 79 -15.79 -20.53 -8.79
CA PRO A 79 -17.25 -20.70 -8.90
C PRO A 79 -18.02 -19.39 -9.15
N HIS A 80 -17.37 -18.23 -8.99
CA HIS A 80 -18.01 -16.93 -9.20
C HIS A 80 -17.18 -16.01 -10.12
N PRO A 81 -17.76 -15.53 -11.23
CA PRO A 81 -17.09 -14.59 -12.10
C PRO A 81 -16.92 -13.24 -11.42
N GLN A 82 -15.78 -12.59 -11.67
CA GLN A 82 -15.50 -11.23 -11.22
C GLN A 82 -15.90 -10.26 -12.33
N GLU A 83 -17.16 -9.83 -12.29
CA GLU A 83 -17.80 -9.11 -13.39
C GLU A 83 -17.50 -7.61 -13.39
N ASP A 84 -17.49 -7.02 -14.59
CA ASP A 84 -17.52 -5.57 -14.73
C ASP A 84 -18.78 -4.98 -14.06
N TYR A 85 -18.59 -3.93 -13.26
CA TYR A 85 -19.65 -3.34 -12.43
C TYR A 85 -20.90 -2.92 -13.22
N LEU A 86 -20.72 -2.34 -14.41
CA LEU A 86 -21.83 -1.82 -15.21
C LEU A 86 -22.58 -2.96 -15.92
N SER A 87 -21.85 -3.98 -16.34
CA SER A 87 -22.40 -5.21 -16.93
C SER A 87 -23.21 -6.00 -15.89
N CYS A 88 -22.68 -6.12 -14.67
CA CYS A 88 -23.37 -6.76 -13.55
C CYS A 88 -24.65 -5.99 -13.15
N LEU A 89 -24.55 -4.66 -13.01
CA LEU A 89 -25.72 -3.81 -12.73
C LEU A 89 -26.78 -3.90 -13.84
N TRP A 90 -26.36 -3.94 -15.11
CA TRP A 90 -27.28 -4.13 -16.21
C TRP A 90 -28.04 -5.46 -16.13
N ALA A 91 -27.37 -6.55 -15.77
CA ALA A 91 -28.00 -7.86 -15.55
C ALA A 91 -29.01 -7.79 -14.40
N GLN A 92 -28.67 -7.12 -13.29
CA GLN A 92 -29.56 -6.91 -12.14
C GLN A 92 -30.80 -6.08 -12.48
N ILE A 93 -30.63 -4.99 -13.21
CA ILE A 93 -31.74 -4.16 -13.70
C ILE A 93 -32.62 -4.94 -14.67
N SER A 94 -32.03 -5.75 -15.56
CA SER A 94 -32.76 -6.60 -16.50
C SER A 94 -33.59 -7.66 -15.78
N SER A 95 -33.02 -8.26 -14.73
CA SER A 95 -33.71 -9.20 -13.84
C SER A 95 -34.90 -8.52 -13.15
N MET A 96 -34.69 -7.36 -12.52
CA MET A 96 -35.76 -6.58 -11.88
C MET A 96 -36.86 -6.16 -12.88
N ARG A 97 -36.48 -5.76 -14.11
CA ARG A 97 -37.43 -5.45 -15.19
C ARG A 97 -38.30 -6.65 -15.52
N SER A 98 -37.70 -7.84 -15.65
CA SER A 98 -38.45 -9.07 -15.92
C SER A 98 -39.39 -9.46 -14.77
N ALA A 99 -39.04 -9.09 -13.54
CA ALA A 99 -39.87 -9.26 -12.34
C ALA A 99 -40.91 -8.13 -12.14
N GLY A 100 -41.09 -7.24 -13.12
CA GLY A 100 -42.10 -6.18 -13.08
C GLY A 100 -41.72 -4.98 -12.21
N TRP A 101 -40.43 -4.63 -12.16
CA TRP A 101 -39.90 -3.47 -11.42
C TRP A 101 -40.15 -3.53 -9.91
N LYS A 102 -40.13 -4.74 -9.35
CA LYS A 102 -40.31 -4.98 -7.91
C LYS A 102 -38.97 -5.30 -7.26
N GLU A 103 -38.77 -4.77 -6.07
CA GLU A 103 -37.67 -5.10 -5.15
C GLU A 103 -38.24 -5.32 -3.75
N HIS A 104 -37.51 -6.07 -2.92
CA HIS A 104 -38.01 -6.52 -1.62
C HIS A 104 -37.20 -6.05 -0.40
N VAL A 105 -36.19 -5.19 -0.57
CA VAL A 105 -35.23 -4.88 0.51
C VAL A 105 -35.34 -3.45 1.04
N LEU A 106 -35.77 -2.48 0.22
CA LEU A 106 -35.76 -1.07 0.58
C LEU A 106 -36.95 -0.66 1.46
N TRP A 107 -36.66 0.08 2.53
CA TRP A 107 -37.67 0.80 3.27
C TRP A 107 -38.06 2.10 2.57
N LYS A 108 -39.28 2.17 2.05
CA LYS A 108 -39.85 3.39 1.45
C LYS A 108 -40.70 4.10 2.48
N ILE A 109 -40.24 5.28 2.91
CA ILE A 109 -40.97 6.13 3.86
C ILE A 109 -42.38 6.45 3.34
N SER A 110 -42.53 6.62 2.02
CA SER A 110 -43.83 6.85 1.37
C SER A 110 -44.90 5.81 1.70
N ASP A 111 -44.51 4.56 1.97
CA ASP A 111 -45.46 3.48 2.26
C ASP A 111 -46.11 3.66 3.64
N ALA A 112 -45.47 4.39 4.56
CA ALA A 112 -46.06 4.76 5.84
C ALA A 112 -47.03 5.96 5.72
N PHE A 113 -47.04 6.67 4.59
CA PHE A 113 -47.82 7.89 4.37
C PHE A 113 -48.64 7.87 3.06
N PRO A 114 -49.58 6.93 2.90
CA PRO A 114 -50.37 6.80 1.66
C PRO A 114 -51.18 8.05 1.33
N ALA A 115 -51.73 8.74 2.33
CA ALA A 115 -52.50 9.96 2.14
C ALA A 115 -51.67 11.10 1.51
N LEU A 116 -50.40 11.25 1.92
CA LEU A 116 -49.49 12.24 1.34
C LEU A 116 -49.12 11.90 -0.12
N ARG A 117 -49.08 10.60 -0.45
CA ARG A 117 -48.83 10.14 -1.83
C ARG A 117 -49.99 10.48 -2.76
N GLU A 118 -51.22 10.37 -2.26
CA GLU A 118 -52.45 10.67 -3.02
C GLU A 118 -52.72 12.17 -3.13
N SER A 119 -52.38 12.96 -2.11
CA SER A 119 -52.58 14.42 -2.10
C SER A 119 -51.39 15.23 -2.62
N GLY A 120 -50.26 14.58 -2.91
CA GLY A 120 -49.00 15.24 -3.28
C GLY A 120 -49.07 15.91 -4.64
N GLN A 121 -48.61 17.17 -4.73
CA GLN A 121 -48.47 17.87 -6.01
C GLN A 121 -47.12 17.57 -6.65
N SER A 122 -47.12 17.19 -7.92
CA SER A 122 -45.89 16.97 -8.68
C SER A 122 -45.19 18.30 -9.00
N CYS A 123 -43.90 18.41 -8.68
CA CYS A 123 -43.06 19.52 -9.12
C CYS A 123 -42.45 19.23 -10.49
N LYS A 124 -42.46 20.23 -11.38
CA LYS A 124 -41.71 20.14 -12.64
C LYS A 124 -40.25 20.46 -12.37
N PHE A 125 -39.36 19.52 -12.75
CA PHE A 125 -37.93 19.76 -12.79
C PHE A 125 -37.58 20.66 -13.98
N SER A 126 -36.61 21.56 -13.80
CA SER A 126 -35.97 22.24 -14.93
C SER A 126 -35.21 21.24 -15.80
N GLN A 127 -35.04 21.57 -17.08
CA GLN A 127 -34.19 20.77 -17.96
C GLN A 127 -32.74 20.87 -17.46
N ILE A 128 -32.15 19.73 -17.11
CA ILE A 128 -30.73 19.63 -16.76
C ILE A 128 -30.05 18.98 -17.96
N THR A 129 -29.09 19.70 -18.53
CA THR A 129 -28.24 19.22 -19.62
C THR A 129 -26.89 18.82 -19.04
N PRO A 130 -26.35 17.64 -19.39
CA PRO A 130 -24.98 17.29 -19.07
C PRO A 130 -24.00 18.40 -19.51
N PRO A 131 -23.04 18.81 -18.67
CA PRO A 131 -21.96 19.70 -19.12
C PRO A 131 -21.20 19.08 -20.28
N ASP A 132 -20.66 19.91 -21.16
CA ASP A 132 -19.83 19.47 -22.30
C ASP A 132 -18.59 18.70 -21.84
N TYR A 133 -17.99 17.92 -22.75
CA TYR A 133 -16.78 17.18 -22.43
C TYR A 133 -15.63 18.14 -22.14
N ASP A 134 -14.94 17.90 -21.03
CA ASP A 134 -13.70 18.59 -20.66
C ASP A 134 -12.67 17.55 -20.23
N SER A 135 -11.50 17.60 -20.87
CA SER A 135 -10.37 16.71 -20.58
C SER A 135 -9.74 16.91 -19.19
N GLU A 136 -10.03 18.04 -18.53
CA GLU A 136 -9.62 18.30 -17.15
C GLU A 136 -10.52 17.61 -16.11
N ILE A 137 -11.75 17.23 -16.49
CA ILE A 137 -12.69 16.56 -15.59
C ILE A 137 -12.30 15.09 -15.42
N VAL A 138 -12.10 14.69 -14.16
CA VAL A 138 -11.80 13.30 -13.80
C VAL A 138 -13.08 12.57 -13.44
N TYR A 139 -13.40 11.53 -14.21
CA TYR A 139 -14.51 10.62 -13.94
C TYR A 139 -14.07 9.47 -13.02
N PRO A 140 -15.00 8.84 -12.27
CA PRO A 140 -14.67 7.68 -11.45
C PRO A 140 -14.11 6.52 -12.28
N LEU A 141 -13.12 5.82 -11.71
CA LEU A 141 -12.51 4.65 -12.36
C LEU A 141 -13.53 3.49 -12.42
N PRO A 142 -13.49 2.67 -13.49
CA PRO A 142 -14.32 1.48 -13.56
C PRO A 142 -13.94 0.49 -12.45
N GLN A 143 -14.91 -0.34 -12.05
CA GLN A 143 -14.74 -1.31 -10.97
C GLN A 143 -15.10 -2.73 -11.44
N VAL A 144 -14.62 -3.72 -10.69
CA VAL A 144 -15.00 -5.13 -10.83
C VAL A 144 -15.70 -5.56 -9.55
N VAL A 145 -16.86 -6.20 -9.69
CA VAL A 145 -17.67 -6.67 -8.56
C VAL A 145 -16.96 -7.85 -7.93
N PHE A 146 -16.64 -7.72 -6.64
CA PHE A 146 -16.12 -8.81 -5.85
C PHE A 146 -17.24 -9.77 -5.47
N ARG A 147 -17.06 -11.06 -5.80
CA ARG A 147 -17.97 -12.12 -5.40
C ARG A 147 -17.22 -13.33 -4.89
N MET A 148 -17.59 -13.77 -3.69
CA MET A 148 -17.06 -14.99 -3.09
C MET A 148 -18.14 -15.91 -2.53
N PHE A 149 -19.32 -15.38 -2.20
CA PHE A 149 -20.43 -16.16 -1.62
C PHE A 149 -21.67 -16.23 -2.51
N ASP A 150 -22.34 -17.38 -2.44
CA ASP A 150 -23.70 -17.59 -2.91
C ASP A 150 -24.61 -18.22 -1.84
N TYR A 151 -25.81 -18.64 -2.25
CA TYR A 151 -26.82 -19.18 -1.32
C TYR A 151 -26.44 -20.54 -0.74
N THR A 152 -25.54 -21.30 -1.37
CA THR A 152 -25.05 -22.60 -0.91
C THR A 152 -24.06 -22.48 0.24
N ASP A 153 -23.46 -21.30 0.41
CA ASP A 153 -22.55 -21.01 1.51
C ASP A 153 -23.26 -20.73 2.84
N VAL A 154 -24.55 -20.37 2.81
CA VAL A 154 -25.28 -19.92 3.99
C VAL A 154 -25.62 -21.12 4.88
N TYR A 155 -24.90 -21.25 5.98
CA TYR A 155 -25.22 -22.22 7.02
C TYR A 155 -26.55 -21.87 7.71
N SER A 156 -27.52 -22.79 7.72
CA SER A 156 -28.73 -22.68 8.52
C SER A 156 -28.75 -23.78 9.59
N ALA A 157 -28.92 -23.40 10.86
CA ALA A 157 -28.97 -24.35 11.97
C ALA A 157 -30.18 -25.31 11.90
N GLU A 158 -31.16 -25.02 11.02
CA GLU A 158 -32.33 -25.87 10.78
C GLU A 158 -32.01 -27.10 9.89
N ASP A 159 -30.84 -27.11 9.22
CA ASP A 159 -30.42 -28.22 8.35
C ASP A 159 -29.86 -29.42 9.12
N GLU A 160 -29.40 -29.26 10.37
CA GLU A 160 -28.95 -30.40 11.20
C GLU A 160 -30.12 -31.23 11.77
N ASP A 161 -31.28 -30.60 12.02
CA ASP A 161 -32.45 -31.27 12.62
C ASP A 161 -33.31 -32.04 11.59
N THR A 162 -33.11 -31.81 10.29
CA THR A 162 -33.95 -32.41 9.23
C THR A 162 -33.42 -33.74 8.67
N GLU A 163 -32.19 -34.15 9.01
CA GLU A 163 -31.68 -35.47 8.60
C GLU A 163 -32.20 -36.64 9.48
N GLN A 164 -32.86 -36.37 10.61
CA GLN A 164 -33.38 -37.44 11.49
C GLN A 164 -34.89 -37.73 11.39
N ASP A 165 -35.70 -36.83 10.82
CA ASP A 165 -37.16 -37.01 10.74
C ASP A 165 -37.70 -36.97 9.30
N ASN A 166 -37.12 -37.80 8.42
CA ASN A 166 -37.71 -38.07 7.10
C ASN A 166 -38.82 -39.13 7.19
N GLN A 167 -39.97 -38.76 7.76
CA GLN A 167 -41.24 -39.41 7.46
C GLN A 167 -42.42 -38.42 7.48
N ALA A 168 -42.81 -38.02 6.27
CA ALA A 168 -44.15 -37.57 5.88
C ALA A 168 -44.75 -36.34 6.59
N SER A 169 -44.50 -35.15 6.03
CA SER A 169 -45.51 -34.09 5.98
C SER A 169 -45.27 -33.14 4.81
N SER A 170 -46.02 -33.34 3.74
CA SER A 170 -46.10 -32.46 2.58
C SER A 170 -47.00 -31.26 2.90
N THR A 171 -46.44 -30.25 3.57
CA THR A 171 -46.96 -28.88 3.55
C THR A 171 -45.76 -27.95 3.45
N LYS A 172 -45.52 -27.41 2.24
CA LYS A 172 -44.56 -26.32 2.01
C LYS A 172 -45.03 -25.08 2.80
N ALA A 173 -44.61 -24.98 4.05
CA ALA A 173 -44.47 -23.69 4.69
C ALA A 173 -43.25 -23.02 4.05
N GLU A 174 -43.43 -21.82 3.49
CA GLU A 174 -42.34 -20.99 2.99
C GLU A 174 -41.29 -20.86 4.10
N SER A 175 -40.11 -21.43 3.88
CA SER A 175 -39.02 -21.44 4.85
C SER A 175 -38.68 -20.00 5.23
N SER A 176 -38.93 -19.64 6.49
CA SER A 176 -38.66 -18.31 7.05
C SER A 176 -37.17 -17.97 7.24
N ALA A 177 -36.30 -18.82 6.67
CA ALA A 177 -34.85 -18.74 6.75
C ALA A 177 -34.33 -17.55 5.94
N ALA A 178 -33.33 -16.87 6.49
CA ALA A 178 -32.66 -15.79 5.81
C ALA A 178 -31.89 -16.36 4.61
N THR A 179 -32.14 -15.83 3.41
CA THR A 179 -31.48 -16.28 2.18
C THR A 179 -30.49 -15.22 1.70
N LEU A 180 -29.43 -15.63 1.01
CA LEU A 180 -28.48 -14.71 0.38
C LEU A 180 -28.96 -14.39 -1.04
N PRO A 181 -29.25 -13.12 -1.37
CA PRO A 181 -29.73 -12.75 -2.70
C PRO A 181 -28.70 -13.07 -3.79
N GLY A 182 -29.14 -13.66 -4.90
CA GLY A 182 -28.26 -14.06 -6.01
C GLY A 182 -27.49 -12.88 -6.61
N ALA A 183 -26.33 -13.16 -7.23
CA ALA A 183 -25.41 -12.12 -7.74
C ALA A 183 -26.07 -11.14 -8.73
N HIS A 184 -27.01 -11.62 -9.56
CA HIS A 184 -27.75 -10.82 -10.55
C HIS A 184 -29.15 -10.40 -10.10
N THR A 185 -29.43 -10.38 -8.78
CA THR A 185 -30.66 -9.75 -8.26
C THR A 185 -30.38 -8.32 -7.84
N ILE A 186 -31.38 -7.44 -7.96
CA ILE A 186 -31.21 -6.03 -7.58
C ILE A 186 -31.06 -5.86 -6.06
N GLU A 187 -31.64 -6.77 -5.29
CA GLU A 187 -31.50 -6.83 -3.83
C GLU A 187 -30.03 -6.95 -3.41
N ARG A 188 -29.23 -7.78 -4.10
CA ARG A 188 -27.80 -7.95 -3.81
C ARG A 188 -27.06 -6.62 -3.97
N PHE A 189 -27.30 -5.92 -5.08
CA PHE A 189 -26.73 -4.60 -5.33
C PHE A 189 -27.13 -3.55 -4.29
N LEU A 190 -28.42 -3.46 -3.96
CA LEU A 190 -28.93 -2.46 -3.03
C LEU A 190 -28.35 -2.61 -1.62
N ILE A 191 -28.15 -3.85 -1.17
CA ILE A 191 -27.56 -4.13 0.14
C ILE A 191 -26.05 -3.87 0.10
N ASP A 192 -25.34 -4.34 -0.93
CA ASP A 192 -23.90 -4.08 -1.08
C ASP A 192 -23.60 -2.58 -1.07
N GLU A 193 -24.40 -1.79 -1.77
CA GLU A 193 -24.29 -0.34 -1.83
C GLU A 193 -24.49 0.30 -0.44
N GLN A 194 -25.52 -0.13 0.31
CA GLN A 194 -25.75 0.36 1.68
C GLN A 194 -24.59 0.00 2.61
N LEU A 195 -24.06 -1.21 2.51
CA LEU A 195 -22.90 -1.66 3.29
C LEU A 195 -21.66 -0.82 2.96
N HIS A 196 -21.39 -0.57 1.67
CA HIS A 196 -20.27 0.26 1.24
C HIS A 196 -20.42 1.72 1.70
N ILE A 197 -21.61 2.30 1.65
CA ILE A 197 -21.87 3.65 2.20
C ILE A 197 -21.58 3.67 3.70
N ILE A 198 -21.99 2.66 4.47
CA ILE A 198 -21.69 2.58 5.91
C ILE A 198 -20.18 2.45 6.15
N LEU A 199 -19.49 1.59 5.41
CA LEU A 199 -18.04 1.40 5.51
C LEU A 199 -17.29 2.70 5.22
N GLU A 200 -17.66 3.42 4.16
CA GLU A 200 -17.01 4.66 3.76
C GLU A 200 -17.29 5.79 4.76
N THR A 201 -18.55 5.97 5.18
CA THR A 201 -18.96 7.05 6.06
C THR A 201 -18.46 6.86 7.49
N MET A 202 -18.37 5.62 7.99
CA MET A 202 -18.03 5.31 9.38
C MET A 202 -16.59 4.80 9.57
N ASN A 203 -15.72 4.87 8.55
CA ASN A 203 -14.33 4.36 8.62
C ASN A 203 -13.45 5.02 9.72
N PHE A 204 -13.88 6.17 10.25
CA PHE A 204 -13.19 6.85 11.34
C PHE A 204 -13.44 6.22 12.72
N ASN A 205 -14.48 5.38 12.87
CA ASN A 205 -14.83 4.75 14.13
C ASN A 205 -15.38 3.32 13.93
N ARG A 206 -14.51 2.32 14.16
CA ARG A 206 -14.84 0.89 13.99
C ARG A 206 -16.04 0.41 14.82
N VAL A 207 -16.28 0.98 16.01
CA VAL A 207 -17.38 0.56 16.89
C VAL A 207 -18.72 1.07 16.36
N LEU A 208 -18.76 2.33 15.91
CA LEU A 208 -19.96 2.87 15.25
C LEU A 208 -20.22 2.16 13.93
N CYS A 209 -19.17 1.87 13.15
CA CYS A 209 -19.28 1.11 11.91
C CYS A 209 -19.86 -0.29 12.15
N ALA A 210 -19.32 -1.07 13.11
CA ALA A 210 -19.82 -2.40 13.43
C ALA A 210 -21.31 -2.39 13.81
N ARG A 211 -21.71 -1.48 14.69
CA ARG A 211 -23.12 -1.32 15.10
C ARG A 211 -24.03 -0.93 13.94
N ALA A 212 -23.58 -0.05 13.05
CA ALA A 212 -24.34 0.36 11.88
C ALA A 212 -24.52 -0.78 10.88
N LEU A 213 -23.47 -1.58 10.65
CA LEU A 213 -23.51 -2.75 9.78
C LEU A 213 -24.47 -3.82 10.33
N LEU A 214 -24.31 -4.22 11.59
CA LEU A 214 -25.18 -5.22 12.25
C LEU A 214 -26.61 -4.70 12.46
N GLY A 215 -26.78 -3.38 12.56
CA GLY A 215 -28.07 -2.73 12.72
C GLY A 215 -28.83 -2.49 11.42
N LEU A 216 -28.26 -2.83 10.26
CA LEU A 216 -28.89 -2.60 8.96
C LEU A 216 -30.18 -3.42 8.84
N GLN A 217 -31.32 -2.74 8.79
CA GLN A 217 -32.63 -3.36 8.64
C GLN A 217 -33.08 -3.31 7.19
N THR A 218 -33.41 -4.46 6.63
CA THR A 218 -34.01 -4.61 5.30
C THR A 218 -35.44 -5.14 5.44
N ARG A 219 -36.28 -4.93 4.42
CA ARG A 219 -37.66 -5.44 4.43
C ARG A 219 -37.72 -6.98 4.32
N ALA A 220 -36.87 -7.56 3.48
CA ALA A 220 -36.69 -9.01 3.36
C ALA A 220 -35.62 -9.51 4.34
N ARG A 221 -35.82 -10.69 4.92
CA ARG A 221 -34.80 -11.35 5.75
C ARG A 221 -33.68 -11.87 4.86
N VAL A 222 -32.49 -11.32 5.01
CA VAL A 222 -31.29 -11.68 4.23
C VAL A 222 -30.18 -12.19 5.13
N ALA A 223 -29.28 -13.00 4.57
CA ALA A 223 -28.07 -13.48 5.25
C ALA A 223 -27.03 -12.36 5.41
N LEU A 224 -27.39 -11.30 6.17
CA LEU A 224 -26.65 -10.04 6.29
C LEU A 224 -25.21 -10.25 6.74
N ASP A 225 -24.98 -11.21 7.63
CA ASP A 225 -23.67 -11.57 8.16
C ASP A 225 -22.66 -11.92 7.04
N TYR A 226 -23.07 -12.73 6.06
CA TYR A 226 -22.24 -13.09 4.90
C TYR A 226 -21.97 -11.87 4.01
N MET A 227 -22.98 -11.03 3.81
CA MET A 227 -22.85 -9.82 2.98
C MET A 227 -21.92 -8.78 3.63
N ILE A 228 -21.95 -8.63 4.96
CA ILE A 228 -21.01 -7.76 5.69
C ILE A 228 -19.57 -8.24 5.50
N ILE A 229 -19.31 -9.54 5.69
CA ILE A 229 -17.98 -10.12 5.55
C ILE A 229 -17.48 -10.00 4.11
N GLU A 230 -18.33 -10.30 3.13
CA GLU A 230 -17.99 -10.14 1.71
C GLU A 230 -17.71 -8.69 1.34
N ALA A 231 -18.52 -7.73 1.80
CA ALA A 231 -18.30 -6.31 1.55
C ALA A 231 -16.98 -5.79 2.13
N ILE A 232 -16.58 -6.27 3.32
CA ILE A 232 -15.30 -5.93 3.92
C ILE A 232 -14.14 -6.53 3.10
N PHE A 233 -14.23 -7.77 2.65
CA PHE A 233 -13.19 -8.36 1.81
C PHE A 233 -13.15 -7.74 0.41
N ALA A 234 -14.29 -7.35 -0.15
CA ALA A 234 -14.36 -6.58 -1.39
C ALA A 234 -13.53 -5.30 -1.29
N ASP A 235 -13.64 -4.58 -0.17
CA ASP A 235 -12.85 -3.38 0.09
C ASP A 235 -11.36 -3.67 0.32
N ILE A 236 -11.01 -4.71 1.10
CA ILE A 236 -9.62 -5.13 1.32
C ILE A 236 -8.94 -5.48 -0.02
N PHE A 237 -9.63 -6.22 -0.88
CA PHE A 237 -9.09 -6.70 -2.15
C PHE A 237 -9.37 -5.78 -3.34
N ARG A 238 -10.03 -4.63 -3.13
CA ARG A 238 -10.32 -3.66 -4.20
C ARG A 238 -9.04 -3.20 -4.90
N LEU A 239 -9.02 -3.38 -6.21
CA LEU A 239 -7.97 -2.87 -7.09
C LEU A 239 -8.48 -1.59 -7.78
N PRO A 240 -7.63 -0.58 -8.03
CA PRO A 240 -6.18 -0.53 -7.80
C PRO A 240 -5.78 -0.47 -6.32
N LYS A 241 -6.58 0.19 -5.48
CA LYS A 241 -6.29 0.42 -4.05
C LYS A 241 -7.54 0.25 -3.19
N PRO A 242 -7.41 -0.20 -1.92
CA PRO A 242 -8.50 -0.22 -0.95
C PRO A 242 -9.05 1.20 -0.68
N PRO A 243 -10.36 1.36 -0.38
CA PRO A 243 -11.00 2.66 -0.18
C PRO A 243 -10.78 3.22 1.25
N VAL A 244 -9.54 3.17 1.73
CA VAL A 244 -9.11 3.72 3.03
C VAL A 244 -8.00 4.75 2.86
N ARG A 245 -7.97 5.73 3.76
CA ARG A 245 -6.89 6.74 3.78
C ARG A 245 -5.54 6.03 3.91
N HIS A 246 -4.67 6.29 2.94
CA HIS A 246 -3.31 5.73 2.83
C HIS A 246 -3.21 4.20 2.66
N GLY A 247 -4.29 3.50 2.28
CA GLY A 247 -4.24 2.06 2.03
C GLY A 247 -4.06 1.20 3.29
N ASN A 248 -4.32 1.75 4.49
CA ASN A 248 -4.10 1.02 5.74
C ASN A 248 -5.25 0.03 6.04
N LEU A 249 -4.98 -1.26 5.87
CA LEU A 249 -5.93 -2.36 6.13
C LEU A 249 -6.29 -2.53 7.62
N LEU A 250 -5.61 -1.84 8.53
CA LEU A 250 -5.84 -1.94 9.98
C LEU A 250 -7.28 -1.60 10.38
N PHE A 251 -7.93 -0.68 9.65
CA PHE A 251 -9.35 -0.37 9.89
C PHE A 251 -10.19 -1.64 9.73
N TYR A 252 -10.18 -2.27 8.56
CA TYR A 252 -10.95 -3.47 8.26
C TYR A 252 -10.57 -4.65 9.16
N ALA A 253 -9.27 -4.87 9.39
CA ALA A 253 -8.81 -5.94 10.26
C ALA A 253 -9.33 -5.78 11.69
N SER A 254 -9.36 -4.53 12.20
CA SER A 254 -9.91 -4.24 13.52
C SER A 254 -11.44 -4.22 13.57
N LEU A 255 -12.10 -3.89 12.46
CA LEU A 255 -13.55 -3.94 12.30
C LEU A 255 -14.05 -5.39 12.35
N LEU A 256 -13.38 -6.31 11.66
CA LEU A 256 -13.71 -7.74 11.72
C LEU A 256 -13.60 -8.31 13.14
N ILE A 257 -12.59 -7.91 13.90
CA ILE A 257 -12.47 -8.27 15.33
C ILE A 257 -13.64 -7.67 16.13
N GLN A 258 -14.01 -6.41 15.88
CA GLN A 258 -15.14 -5.77 16.55
C GLN A 258 -16.46 -6.49 16.24
N LEU A 259 -16.70 -6.88 14.99
CA LEU A 259 -17.87 -7.65 14.57
C LEU A 259 -17.92 -9.02 15.25
N CYS A 260 -16.79 -9.72 15.33
CA CYS A 260 -16.70 -11.00 16.06
C CYS A 260 -17.02 -10.85 17.57
N ASN A 261 -16.73 -9.69 18.17
CA ASN A 261 -17.06 -9.42 19.56
C ASN A 261 -18.55 -9.06 19.76
N GLU A 262 -19.15 -8.33 18.80
CA GLU A 262 -20.55 -7.89 18.89
C GLU A 262 -21.54 -9.01 18.51
N ALA A 263 -21.22 -9.85 17.54
CA ALA A 263 -22.04 -10.97 17.07
C ALA A 263 -21.30 -12.31 17.22
N SER A 264 -20.96 -12.68 18.46
CA SER A 264 -20.05 -13.78 18.79
C SER A 264 -20.52 -15.19 18.38
N ASN A 265 -21.81 -15.36 18.04
CA ASN A 265 -22.36 -16.66 17.67
C ASN A 265 -22.30 -16.94 16.16
N THR A 266 -22.26 -15.90 15.31
CA THR A 266 -22.38 -16.03 13.85
C THR A 266 -21.16 -15.49 13.13
N MET A 267 -20.72 -14.27 13.44
CA MET A 267 -19.59 -13.60 12.77
C MET A 267 -18.30 -14.43 12.72
N PRO A 268 -17.84 -15.07 13.83
CA PRO A 268 -16.62 -15.88 13.78
C PRO A 268 -16.72 -17.07 12.82
N LEU A 269 -17.89 -17.70 12.72
CA LEU A 269 -18.11 -18.85 11.84
C LEU A 269 -18.06 -18.43 10.37
N VAL A 270 -18.80 -17.36 10.02
CA VAL A 270 -18.81 -16.81 8.66
C VAL A 270 -17.42 -16.31 8.25
N LEU A 271 -16.69 -15.68 9.17
CA LEU A 271 -15.32 -15.22 8.91
C LEU A 271 -14.34 -16.39 8.72
N ALA A 272 -14.47 -17.46 9.49
CA ALA A 272 -13.65 -18.66 9.32
C ALA A 272 -13.92 -19.31 7.96
N GLN A 273 -15.20 -19.48 7.58
CA GLN A 273 -15.58 -19.97 6.26
C GLN A 273 -15.05 -19.07 5.14
N ALA A 274 -15.15 -17.75 5.30
CA ALA A 274 -14.57 -16.80 4.34
C ALA A 274 -13.07 -17.03 4.16
N ALA A 275 -12.31 -17.20 5.25
CA ALA A 275 -10.89 -17.45 5.21
C ALA A 275 -10.54 -18.76 4.48
N GLU A 276 -11.32 -19.83 4.71
CA GLU A 276 -11.19 -21.09 3.98
C GLU A 276 -11.47 -20.92 2.48
N THR A 277 -12.57 -20.26 2.11
CA THR A 277 -12.90 -19.97 0.70
C THR A 277 -11.80 -19.15 0.01
N LEU A 278 -11.24 -18.15 0.69
CA LEU A 278 -10.11 -17.37 0.18
C LEU A 278 -8.87 -18.27 -0.02
N PHE A 279 -8.56 -19.15 0.94
CA PHE A 279 -7.43 -20.08 0.88
C PHE A 279 -7.57 -21.11 -0.25
N ASP A 280 -8.77 -21.67 -0.43
CA ASP A 280 -9.05 -22.64 -1.47
C ASP A 280 -8.90 -22.05 -2.87
N ARG A 281 -9.31 -20.79 -3.05
CA ARG A 281 -9.26 -20.07 -4.33
C ARG A 281 -7.94 -19.31 -4.55
N LEU A 282 -6.91 -19.52 -3.73
CA LEU A 282 -5.63 -18.79 -3.84
C LEU A 282 -4.89 -18.98 -5.16
N ASP A 283 -5.06 -20.13 -5.83
CA ASP A 283 -4.30 -20.48 -7.04
C ASP A 283 -4.53 -19.50 -8.20
N THR A 284 -5.70 -18.85 -8.23
CA THR A 284 -6.05 -17.86 -9.24
C THR A 284 -6.19 -16.44 -8.69
N MET A 285 -5.93 -16.24 -7.38
CA MET A 285 -6.04 -14.94 -6.71
C MET A 285 -4.82 -14.07 -7.00
N LYS A 286 -4.99 -12.89 -7.60
CA LYS A 286 -3.90 -11.96 -7.91
C LYS A 286 -2.92 -11.79 -6.74
N PRO A 287 -1.59 -11.82 -6.98
CA PRO A 287 -0.56 -11.72 -5.93
C PRO A 287 -0.68 -10.52 -4.98
N VAL A 288 -1.15 -9.37 -5.48
CA VAL A 288 -1.41 -8.18 -4.65
C VAL A 288 -2.51 -8.45 -3.61
N CYS A 289 -3.57 -9.18 -3.97
CA CYS A 289 -4.65 -9.55 -3.06
C CYS A 289 -4.17 -10.63 -2.07
N ALA A 290 -3.40 -11.61 -2.53
CA ALA A 290 -2.78 -12.60 -1.63
C ALA A 290 -1.88 -11.96 -0.57
N ALA A 291 -1.11 -10.92 -0.93
CA ALA A 291 -0.30 -10.16 0.04
C ALA A 291 -1.16 -9.42 1.08
N ARG A 292 -2.30 -8.85 0.67
CA ARG A 292 -3.28 -8.22 1.58
C ARG A 292 -3.97 -9.24 2.49
N PHE A 293 -4.20 -10.46 1.98
CA PHE A 293 -4.69 -11.58 2.79
C PHE A 293 -3.66 -11.92 3.89
N VAL A 294 -2.38 -12.08 3.56
CA VAL A 294 -1.32 -12.30 4.57
C VAL A 294 -1.32 -11.18 5.64
N GLU A 295 -1.44 -9.93 5.23
CA GLU A 295 -1.49 -8.78 6.15
C GLU A 295 -2.68 -8.85 7.11
N TRP A 296 -3.89 -9.03 6.58
CA TRP A 296 -5.09 -9.18 7.41
C TRP A 296 -5.01 -10.41 8.33
N PHE A 297 -4.70 -11.58 7.76
CA PHE A 297 -4.74 -12.85 8.48
C PHE A 297 -3.71 -12.91 9.60
N SER A 298 -2.47 -12.46 9.36
CA SER A 298 -1.44 -12.39 10.41
C SER A 298 -1.82 -11.44 11.55
N PHE A 299 -2.45 -10.30 11.25
CA PHE A 299 -2.96 -9.39 12.27
C PHE A 299 -4.12 -10.02 13.05
N HIS A 300 -5.06 -10.67 12.36
CA HIS A 300 -6.18 -11.36 12.97
C HIS A 300 -5.69 -12.43 13.96
N LEU A 301 -4.81 -13.33 13.53
CA LEU A 301 -4.24 -14.39 14.38
C LEU A 301 -3.55 -13.86 15.63
N THR A 302 -2.85 -12.72 15.54
CA THR A 302 -2.18 -12.11 16.69
C THR A 302 -3.17 -11.71 17.79
N ASN A 303 -4.41 -11.34 17.42
CA ASN A 303 -5.47 -10.99 18.36
C ASN A 303 -6.16 -12.23 18.98
N TYR A 304 -6.03 -13.41 18.36
CA TYR A 304 -6.58 -14.69 18.83
C TYR A 304 -5.48 -15.67 19.28
N GLN A 305 -4.41 -15.15 19.89
CA GLN A 305 -3.32 -15.94 20.49
C GLN A 305 -2.68 -16.96 19.52
N LEU A 306 -2.63 -16.63 18.22
CA LEU A 306 -2.10 -17.44 17.13
C LEU A 306 -2.82 -18.79 16.95
N GLN A 307 -4.09 -18.87 17.38
CA GLN A 307 -4.92 -20.05 17.21
C GLN A 307 -5.56 -20.08 15.83
N TRP A 308 -5.33 -21.18 15.10
CA TRP A 308 -5.95 -21.49 13.83
C TRP A 308 -5.96 -23.01 13.63
N SER A 309 -6.90 -23.54 12.86
CA SER A 309 -6.98 -24.95 12.49
C SER A 309 -6.01 -25.29 11.36
N TRP A 310 -4.70 -25.05 11.58
CA TRP A 310 -3.65 -25.27 10.57
C TRP A 310 -3.68 -26.65 9.89
N GLN A 311 -4.18 -27.68 10.57
CA GLN A 311 -4.27 -29.03 10.02
C GLN A 311 -5.15 -29.10 8.76
N ASP A 312 -6.17 -28.25 8.65
CA ASP A 312 -7.08 -28.18 7.50
C ASP A 312 -6.31 -27.75 6.23
N TRP A 313 -5.20 -27.03 6.40
CA TRP A 313 -4.33 -26.56 5.33
C TRP A 313 -3.15 -27.49 5.04
N SER A 314 -3.13 -28.69 5.63
CA SER A 314 -2.02 -29.65 5.48
C SER A 314 -1.76 -30.07 4.03
N ARG A 315 -2.76 -30.00 3.15
CA ARG A 315 -2.63 -30.24 1.71
C ARG A 315 -1.60 -29.35 1.02
N ALA A 316 -1.39 -28.14 1.54
CA ALA A 316 -0.42 -27.21 0.98
C ALA A 316 1.05 -27.62 1.26
N LEU A 317 1.29 -28.54 2.20
CA LEU A 317 2.65 -29.02 2.53
C LEU A 317 3.25 -29.86 1.39
N SER A 318 2.42 -30.53 0.59
CA SER A 318 2.84 -31.29 -0.59
C SER A 318 2.96 -30.45 -1.86
N GLU A 319 2.53 -29.19 -1.85
CA GLU A 319 2.62 -28.32 -3.01
C GLU A 319 4.03 -27.73 -3.18
N PRO A 320 4.42 -27.30 -4.41
CA PRO A 320 5.69 -26.61 -4.65
C PRO A 320 5.89 -25.37 -3.76
N LEU A 321 7.14 -25.01 -3.45
CA LEU A 321 7.47 -23.90 -2.51
C LEU A 321 6.86 -22.55 -2.90
N MET A 322 6.67 -22.33 -4.21
CA MET A 322 6.13 -21.10 -4.79
C MET A 322 4.64 -21.16 -5.12
N SER A 323 3.96 -22.27 -4.79
CA SER A 323 2.51 -22.33 -4.91
C SER A 323 1.84 -21.26 -4.05
N PRO A 324 0.71 -20.66 -4.48
CA PRO A 324 0.03 -19.61 -3.73
C PRO A 324 -0.33 -19.98 -2.29
N ARG A 325 -0.81 -21.20 -2.04
CA ARG A 325 -1.20 -21.66 -0.69
C ARG A 325 0.00 -21.85 0.23
N ARG A 326 1.04 -22.55 -0.25
CA ARG A 326 2.26 -22.76 0.53
C ARG A 326 3.01 -21.46 0.77
N TRP A 327 3.00 -20.56 -0.21
CA TRP A 327 3.52 -19.20 -0.06
C TRP A 327 2.76 -18.43 1.03
N LEU A 328 1.43 -18.44 1.02
CA LEU A 328 0.61 -17.72 2.00
C LEU A 328 0.99 -18.14 3.43
N ILE A 329 1.00 -19.44 3.71
CA ILE A 329 1.36 -19.98 5.03
C ILE A 329 2.76 -19.52 5.45
N SER A 330 3.74 -19.67 4.55
CA SER A 330 5.12 -19.29 4.82
C SER A 330 5.25 -17.80 5.14
N GLU A 331 4.59 -16.93 4.38
CA GLU A 331 4.62 -15.48 4.62
C GLU A 331 3.86 -15.08 5.89
N THR A 332 2.72 -15.71 6.17
CA THR A 332 1.99 -15.52 7.42
C THR A 332 2.90 -15.84 8.61
N LEU A 333 3.60 -16.99 8.60
CA LEU A 333 4.51 -17.38 9.68
C LEU A 333 5.66 -16.38 9.84
N ARG A 334 6.29 -15.92 8.75
CA ARG A 334 7.32 -14.86 8.82
C ARG A 334 6.79 -13.59 9.45
N ARG A 335 5.56 -13.18 9.11
CA ARG A 335 4.95 -11.96 9.64
C ARG A 335 4.54 -12.12 11.11
N LEU A 336 4.04 -13.29 11.51
CA LEU A 336 3.75 -13.61 12.90
C LEU A 336 5.00 -13.55 13.79
N ILE A 337 6.16 -13.96 13.27
CA ILE A 337 7.43 -13.84 13.99
C ILE A 337 7.84 -12.38 14.19
N ARG A 338 7.53 -11.48 13.25
CA ARG A 338 7.73 -10.02 13.43
C ARG A 338 6.79 -9.43 14.50
N TYR A 339 5.56 -9.94 14.61
CA TYR A 339 4.60 -9.53 15.65
C TYR A 339 4.83 -10.19 17.01
N SER A 340 5.60 -11.29 17.04
CA SER A 340 5.87 -12.08 18.23
C SER A 340 7.37 -12.45 18.27
N TYR A 341 7.69 -13.71 18.56
CA TYR A 341 9.05 -14.25 18.51
C TYR A 341 9.00 -15.70 18.04
N HIS A 342 10.11 -16.16 17.43
CA HIS A 342 10.21 -17.48 16.77
C HIS A 342 9.68 -18.63 17.63
N GLU A 343 10.12 -18.71 18.89
CA GLU A 343 9.78 -19.81 19.79
C GLU A 343 8.27 -19.87 20.11
N ASN A 344 7.59 -18.73 20.31
CA ASN A 344 6.14 -18.72 20.55
C ASN A 344 5.36 -19.18 19.32
N VAL A 345 5.76 -18.74 18.12
CA VAL A 345 5.09 -19.18 16.88
C VAL A 345 5.29 -20.68 16.68
N LYS A 346 6.52 -21.18 16.87
CA LYS A 346 6.86 -22.61 16.75
C LYS A 346 6.06 -23.49 17.74
N GLN A 347 5.87 -23.04 18.97
CA GLN A 347 5.11 -23.77 20.00
C GLN A 347 3.61 -23.85 19.70
N ARG A 348 3.05 -22.84 19.02
CA ARG A 348 1.63 -22.79 18.65
C ARG A 348 1.31 -23.50 17.33
N LEU A 349 2.33 -23.75 16.52
CA LEU A 349 2.21 -24.36 15.20
C LEU A 349 2.32 -25.91 15.27
N PRO A 350 1.44 -26.68 14.60
CA PRO A 350 1.59 -28.13 14.51
C PRO A 350 2.91 -28.57 13.87
N ARG A 351 3.50 -29.68 14.35
CA ARG A 351 4.80 -30.20 13.90
C ARG A 351 4.96 -30.34 12.38
N PRO A 352 3.95 -30.80 11.60
CA PRO A 352 4.07 -30.90 10.15
C PRO A 352 4.39 -29.59 9.43
N PHE A 353 4.09 -28.44 10.06
CA PHE A 353 4.32 -27.10 9.50
C PHE A 353 5.64 -26.47 9.97
N HIS A 354 6.38 -27.11 10.89
CA HIS A 354 7.70 -26.61 11.31
C HIS A 354 8.66 -26.44 10.12
N PRO A 355 8.61 -27.29 9.07
CA PRO A 355 9.35 -27.06 7.83
C PRO A 355 8.90 -25.85 6.98
N LEU A 356 8.00 -24.99 7.45
CA LEU A 356 7.69 -23.71 6.80
C LEU A 356 8.14 -22.50 7.63
N LEU A 357 8.66 -22.71 8.85
CA LEU A 357 9.13 -21.62 9.70
C LEU A 357 10.43 -21.01 9.14
N PRO A 358 10.58 -19.67 9.14
CA PRO A 358 11.87 -19.06 8.88
C PRO A 358 12.91 -19.49 9.93
N PRO A 359 14.22 -19.39 9.63
CA PRO A 359 15.26 -19.59 10.63
C PRO A 359 15.10 -18.58 11.78
N GLU A 360 15.76 -18.86 12.90
CA GLU A 360 15.79 -17.92 14.01
C GLU A 360 16.38 -16.57 13.58
N PRO A 361 15.76 -15.44 13.99
CA PRO A 361 16.11 -14.11 13.50
C PRO A 361 17.39 -13.56 14.16
N THR A 362 18.51 -14.22 13.91
CA THR A 362 19.85 -13.87 14.41
C THR A 362 20.74 -13.37 13.27
N PRO A 363 21.69 -12.45 13.53
CA PRO A 363 22.64 -12.01 12.51
C PRO A 363 23.57 -13.16 12.12
N VAL A 364 23.83 -13.31 10.83
CA VAL A 364 24.84 -14.22 10.29
C VAL A 364 26.16 -13.45 10.17
N ASN A 365 27.27 -14.08 10.54
CA ASN A 365 28.61 -13.54 10.27
C ASN A 365 29.18 -14.21 9.01
N PRO A 366 29.23 -13.53 7.85
CA PRO A 366 29.84 -14.07 6.64
C PRO A 366 31.29 -14.52 6.84
N TYR A 367 32.03 -13.94 7.78
CA TYR A 367 33.43 -14.28 8.03
C TYR A 367 33.65 -15.53 8.88
N ALA A 368 32.58 -16.17 9.40
CA ALA A 368 32.69 -17.31 10.31
C ALA A 368 33.54 -18.45 9.71
N ASP A 369 33.31 -18.77 8.43
CA ASP A 369 34.02 -19.82 7.71
C ASP A 369 35.13 -19.29 6.79
N ALA A 370 35.49 -18.00 6.92
CA ALA A 370 36.52 -17.40 6.08
C ALA A 370 37.93 -17.84 6.50
N SER A 371 38.89 -17.73 5.56
CA SER A 371 40.30 -18.02 5.85
C SER A 371 40.81 -17.27 7.11
N PRO A 372 41.75 -17.83 7.90
CA PRO A 372 42.22 -17.21 9.14
C PRO A 372 42.69 -15.76 8.98
N ARG A 373 43.29 -15.41 7.84
CA ARG A 373 43.70 -14.03 7.51
C ARG A 373 42.50 -13.07 7.42
N LYS A 374 41.46 -13.44 6.66
CA LYS A 374 40.22 -12.65 6.53
C LYS A 374 39.51 -12.52 7.87
N LEU A 375 39.45 -13.60 8.66
CA LEU A 375 38.84 -13.57 10.00
C LEU A 375 39.63 -12.67 10.97
N LYS A 376 40.97 -12.69 10.94
CA LYS A 376 41.81 -11.79 11.75
C LYS A 376 41.57 -10.32 11.40
N ALA A 377 41.46 -10.00 10.11
CA ALA A 377 41.14 -8.64 9.65
C ALA A 377 39.75 -8.19 10.14
N PHE A 378 38.73 -9.05 10.02
CA PHE A 378 37.39 -8.80 10.54
C PHE A 378 37.40 -8.54 12.05
N ASN A 379 38.06 -9.41 12.83
CA ASN A 379 38.12 -9.27 14.29
C ASN A 379 38.78 -7.96 14.72
N ARG A 380 39.87 -7.52 14.05
CA ARG A 380 40.50 -6.22 14.33
C ARG A 380 39.55 -5.04 14.10
N VAL A 381 38.77 -5.06 13.01
CA VAL A 381 37.77 -4.02 12.74
C VAL A 381 36.61 -4.09 13.74
N PHE A 382 36.18 -5.30 14.10
CA PHE A 382 35.13 -5.53 15.10
C PHE A 382 35.53 -4.99 16.49
N GLU A 383 36.77 -5.22 16.90
CA GLU A 383 37.32 -4.65 18.13
C GLU A 383 37.44 -3.13 18.08
N ALA A 384 37.82 -2.55 16.94
CA ALA A 384 37.85 -1.10 16.77
C ALA A 384 36.47 -0.44 16.99
N PHE A 385 35.37 -1.11 16.59
CA PHE A 385 34.02 -0.67 16.92
C PHE A 385 33.68 -0.85 18.41
N ARG A 386 34.15 -1.94 19.05
CA ARG A 386 34.01 -2.14 20.51
C ARG A 386 34.67 -1.01 21.28
N ASP A 387 35.86 -0.62 20.88
CA ASP A 387 36.68 0.40 21.51
C ASP A 387 36.26 1.82 21.14
N ARG A 388 35.20 1.97 20.32
CA ARG A 388 34.63 3.27 19.93
C ARG A 388 35.66 4.19 19.28
N ARG A 389 36.57 3.66 18.44
CA ARG A 389 37.57 4.46 17.71
C ARG A 389 36.93 5.54 16.84
N SER A 390 37.67 6.62 16.54
CA SER A 390 37.16 7.69 15.68
C SER A 390 36.91 7.21 14.23
N PRO A 391 35.98 7.84 13.49
CA PRO A 391 35.69 7.48 12.10
C PRO A 391 36.93 7.47 11.18
N GLU A 392 37.86 8.41 11.39
CA GLU A 392 39.09 8.56 10.62
C GLU A 392 40.08 7.45 10.95
N SER A 393 40.30 7.19 12.24
CA SER A 393 41.18 6.12 12.71
C SER A 393 40.72 4.73 12.25
N LEU A 394 39.40 4.51 12.25
CA LEU A 394 38.81 3.28 11.75
C LEU A 394 39.02 3.12 10.24
N LEU A 395 38.81 4.20 9.47
CA LEU A 395 39.02 4.19 8.03
C LEU A 395 40.48 3.88 7.67
N ASP A 396 41.44 4.46 8.39
CA ASP A 396 42.87 4.20 8.19
C ASP A 396 43.26 2.78 8.57
N LEU A 397 42.65 2.20 9.61
CA LEU A 397 42.82 0.79 9.95
C LEU A 397 42.32 -0.11 8.82
N ILE A 398 41.11 0.15 8.30
CA ILE A 398 40.50 -0.65 7.23
C ILE A 398 41.34 -0.58 5.94
N LYS A 399 41.81 0.62 5.56
CA LYS A 399 42.71 0.80 4.41
C LYS A 399 44.00 0.00 4.56
N ARG A 400 44.63 0.02 5.74
CA ARG A 400 45.85 -0.77 6.01
C ARG A 400 45.63 -2.28 5.97
N LEU A 401 44.50 -2.76 6.53
CA LEU A 401 44.19 -4.20 6.52
C LEU A 401 43.84 -4.74 5.13
N THR A 402 43.33 -3.88 4.25
CA THR A 402 42.93 -4.26 2.89
C THR A 402 44.07 -4.10 1.88
N SER A 403 45.03 -3.21 2.10
CA SER A 403 46.21 -3.07 1.25
C SER A 403 47.25 -4.18 1.45
N ARG A 404 47.40 -4.72 2.67
CA ARG A 404 48.40 -5.76 3.01
C ARG A 404 48.18 -7.11 2.30
N ASP A 405 46.97 -7.40 1.83
CA ASP A 405 46.66 -8.67 1.13
C ASP A 405 46.88 -8.60 -0.40
N GLY A 406 47.29 -7.45 -0.95
CA GLY A 406 47.67 -7.30 -2.36
C GLY A 406 49.14 -7.62 -2.66
N GLN A 407 49.97 -7.81 -1.62
CA GLN A 407 51.40 -8.10 -1.74
C GLN A 407 51.70 -9.42 -1.01
N ASP A 408 51.53 -10.56 -1.68
CA ASP A 408 52.11 -11.82 -1.18
C ASP A 408 53.36 -12.15 -1.99
N GLY A 409 54.50 -11.92 -1.35
CA GLY A 409 55.80 -12.49 -1.66
C GLY A 409 56.57 -12.65 -0.34
N SER A 410 56.34 -13.76 0.35
CA SER A 410 57.12 -14.31 1.48
C SER A 410 57.40 -13.40 2.69
N GLY A 411 56.81 -13.73 3.84
CA GLY A 411 57.25 -13.24 5.13
C GLY A 411 56.22 -13.49 6.23
N GLU A 412 56.45 -14.51 7.06
CA GLU A 412 55.96 -14.49 8.43
C GLU A 412 56.69 -13.34 9.14
N GLU A 413 56.08 -12.16 9.19
CA GLU A 413 56.53 -11.07 10.06
C GLU A 413 55.50 -10.84 11.16
N GLU A 414 55.95 -11.02 12.40
CA GLU A 414 55.27 -10.60 13.61
C GLU A 414 55.00 -9.08 13.55
N ASP A 415 53.75 -8.66 13.82
CA ASP A 415 53.36 -7.24 13.86
C ASP A 415 54.07 -6.55 15.06
N PRO A 416 54.77 -5.42 14.88
CA PRO A 416 55.43 -4.69 15.98
C PRO A 416 54.49 -3.85 16.87
N ASP A 417 53.19 -3.84 16.60
CA ASP A 417 52.22 -2.93 17.24
C ASP A 417 51.60 -3.48 18.55
N GLU A 418 52.03 -4.63 19.06
CA GLU A 418 51.54 -5.15 20.35
C GLU A 418 52.12 -4.44 21.59
N ASP A 419 53.18 -3.64 21.46
CA ASP A 419 53.91 -3.08 22.62
C ASP A 419 53.67 -1.58 22.93
N SER A 420 52.95 -0.80 22.12
CA SER A 420 52.89 0.66 22.34
C SER A 420 51.73 1.17 23.20
N ASP A 421 50.65 0.40 23.39
CA ASP A 421 49.44 0.88 24.10
C ASP A 421 49.43 0.57 25.62
N ALA A 422 50.49 -0.06 26.15
CA ALA A 422 50.58 -0.46 27.57
C ALA A 422 51.12 0.63 28.53
N HIS A 423 51.50 1.82 28.04
CA HIS A 423 52.11 2.88 28.86
C HIS A 423 51.30 4.18 28.93
N SER A 424 50.01 4.10 29.30
CA SER A 424 49.29 5.28 29.81
C SER A 424 48.11 4.89 30.69
N SER A 425 48.40 4.39 31.91
CA SER A 425 47.57 4.57 33.12
C SER A 425 47.98 3.58 34.22
N ARG A 426 49.02 3.91 35.00
CA ARG A 426 49.28 3.28 36.31
C ARG A 426 49.47 4.34 37.40
N ARG A 427 48.38 4.60 38.14
CA ARG A 427 48.27 4.88 39.59
C ARG A 427 46.82 4.47 39.92
N SER A 428 46.47 3.59 40.85
CA SER A 428 47.14 3.15 42.08
C SER A 428 46.49 1.89 42.66
N SER A 429 47.29 1.17 43.46
CA SER A 429 46.96 0.31 44.62
C SER A 429 46.20 -1.01 44.45
N SER A 430 47.05 -2.06 44.41
CA SER A 430 46.93 -3.42 44.94
C SER A 430 45.82 -3.76 45.95
N ARG A 431 45.19 -4.94 45.75
CA ARG A 431 45.12 -6.03 46.74
C ARG A 431 45.16 -7.39 46.03
N HIS A 432 46.02 -8.28 46.54
CA HIS A 432 46.23 -9.66 46.08
C HIS A 432 45.03 -10.58 46.40
N SER A 433 44.68 -11.50 45.49
CA SER A 433 44.92 -12.95 45.70
C SER A 433 44.61 -13.75 44.43
N SER A 434 45.41 -14.78 44.21
CA SER A 434 45.43 -15.75 43.13
C SER A 434 44.26 -16.74 43.14
N ARG A 435 43.72 -17.08 41.96
CA ARG A 435 43.55 -18.48 41.46
C ARG A 435 42.87 -18.53 40.08
N SER A 436 43.27 -19.56 39.34
CA SER A 436 43.04 -19.85 37.93
C SER A 436 41.68 -20.47 37.60
N SER A 437 41.32 -20.40 36.31
CA SER A 437 40.57 -21.39 35.51
C SER A 437 39.17 -21.83 36.01
N SER A 438 38.10 -21.13 35.59
CA SER A 438 36.74 -21.71 35.30
C SER A 438 35.65 -20.62 35.08
N ALA A 439 35.82 -19.67 34.15
CA ALA A 439 34.91 -18.51 34.02
C ALA A 439 34.27 -18.33 32.62
N LEU A 440 33.85 -19.43 31.98
CA LEU A 440 32.97 -19.37 30.79
C LEU A 440 31.68 -20.19 30.96
N GLU A 441 31.42 -20.74 32.15
CA GLU A 441 30.19 -21.51 32.42
C GLU A 441 29.32 -20.92 33.54
N ARG A 442 29.67 -19.79 34.16
CA ARG A 442 28.87 -19.19 35.25
C ARG A 442 27.96 -18.03 34.84
N ASP A 443 28.16 -17.43 33.67
CA ASP A 443 27.30 -16.33 33.20
C ASP A 443 25.96 -16.82 32.61
N LYS A 444 25.77 -18.14 32.48
CA LYS A 444 24.47 -18.74 32.07
C LYS A 444 23.56 -19.09 33.25
N GLU A 445 24.10 -19.24 34.47
CA GLU A 445 23.31 -19.67 35.64
C GLU A 445 22.83 -18.50 36.51
N GLU A 446 23.46 -17.32 36.44
CA GLU A 446 22.99 -16.12 37.17
C GLU A 446 21.87 -15.35 36.45
N GLU A 447 21.71 -15.48 35.12
CA GLU A 447 20.59 -14.88 34.38
C GLU A 447 19.26 -15.66 34.53
N GLU A 448 19.29 -16.96 34.84
CA GLU A 448 18.06 -17.75 35.06
C GLU A 448 17.39 -17.50 36.43
N GLU A 449 18.13 -17.05 37.44
CA GLU A 449 17.59 -16.72 38.76
C GLU A 449 17.05 -15.28 38.84
N GLU A 450 17.64 -14.32 38.10
CA GLU A 450 17.16 -12.92 38.11
C GLU A 450 15.85 -12.72 37.30
N VAL A 451 15.60 -13.60 36.30
CA VAL A 451 14.33 -13.63 35.55
C VAL A 451 13.20 -14.29 36.36
N LYS A 452 13.51 -15.28 37.21
CA LYS A 452 12.52 -15.91 38.10
C LYS A 452 12.06 -14.99 39.23
N ASP A 453 12.90 -14.08 39.72
CA ASP A 453 12.52 -13.19 40.82
C ASP A 453 11.71 -11.96 40.36
N ARG A 454 11.85 -11.53 39.10
CA ARG A 454 11.00 -10.48 38.50
C ARG A 454 9.58 -10.92 38.17
N LEU A 455 9.33 -12.23 38.03
CA LEU A 455 8.00 -12.81 37.81
C LEU A 455 7.17 -12.96 39.10
N LYS A 456 7.77 -12.76 40.29
CA LYS A 456 7.10 -12.91 41.59
C LYS A 456 6.49 -11.61 42.16
N ARG A 457 6.63 -10.47 41.49
CA ARG A 457 6.09 -9.18 41.98
C ARG A 457 5.24 -8.45 40.94
N ARG A 458 4.01 -8.92 40.74
CA ARG A 458 2.89 -8.10 40.25
C ARG A 458 1.63 -8.38 41.08
N PRO A 459 0.88 -7.37 41.52
CA PRO A 459 -0.30 -7.57 42.34
C PRO A 459 -1.46 -8.13 41.51
N HIS A 460 -2.12 -9.14 42.06
CA HIS A 460 -3.35 -9.74 41.53
C HIS A 460 -4.53 -8.77 41.66
N ILE A 461 -5.19 -8.45 40.54
CA ILE A 461 -6.57 -7.94 40.52
C ILE A 461 -7.42 -9.02 39.85
N THR A 462 -8.31 -9.62 40.63
CA THR A 462 -9.24 -10.67 40.24
C THR A 462 -10.49 -10.08 39.58
N ALA A 463 -10.76 -10.43 38.33
CA ALA A 463 -12.08 -10.25 37.71
C ALA A 463 -12.71 -11.62 37.48
N SER A 464 -13.73 -11.92 38.29
CA SER A 464 -14.44 -13.20 38.32
C SER A 464 -15.34 -13.37 37.09
N ARG A 465 -15.19 -14.51 36.42
CA ARG A 465 -16.17 -15.12 35.51
C ARG A 465 -17.57 -15.16 36.13
N ARG A 466 -18.60 -14.89 35.33
CA ARG A 466 -19.96 -15.43 35.53
C ARG A 466 -20.54 -15.85 34.17
N ASN A 467 -20.73 -17.16 34.02
CA ASN A 467 -21.68 -17.75 33.09
C ASN A 467 -23.11 -17.43 33.53
N PRO A 468 -24.08 -17.50 32.61
CA PRO A 468 -25.40 -17.99 33.00
C PRO A 468 -25.89 -19.10 32.07
N ALA A 469 -26.27 -20.22 32.67
CA ALA A 469 -27.17 -21.20 32.07
C ALA A 469 -28.32 -21.45 33.07
N GLY A 470 -29.55 -21.36 32.57
CA GLY A 470 -30.70 -22.15 33.01
C GLY A 470 -31.58 -21.64 34.16
N GLY A 471 -32.87 -21.45 33.87
CA GLY A 471 -33.92 -21.99 34.76
C GLY A 471 -35.02 -21.05 35.28
N ARG A 472 -36.07 -20.86 34.46
CA ARG A 472 -37.53 -20.97 34.75
C ARG A 472 -38.20 -20.43 36.04
N ARG A 473 -39.38 -19.82 35.78
CA ARG A 473 -40.65 -19.73 36.59
C ARG A 473 -40.61 -18.82 37.83
N SER A 474 -41.67 -18.13 38.26
CA SER A 474 -43.05 -17.86 37.80
C SER A 474 -43.67 -16.91 38.84
N GLU A 475 -44.73 -16.16 38.45
CA GLU A 475 -45.76 -15.56 39.33
C GLU A 475 -45.30 -14.42 40.27
N ALA A 476 -46.11 -13.45 40.68
CA ALA A 476 -47.37 -12.83 40.31
C ALA A 476 -47.62 -11.75 41.39
N ARG A 477 -48.51 -10.78 41.09
CA ARG A 477 -49.15 -9.81 42.01
C ARG A 477 -48.30 -8.60 42.45
N ASP A 478 -48.86 -7.42 42.73
CA ASP A 478 -50.17 -6.76 42.53
C ASP A 478 -50.03 -5.39 43.24
N GLY A 479 -50.76 -4.37 42.77
CA GLY A 479 -51.01 -3.07 43.43
C GLY A 479 -49.85 -2.06 43.39
N GLY A 480 -49.99 -0.81 42.95
CA GLY A 480 -51.15 0.01 42.65
C GLY A 480 -50.97 1.39 43.30
N ARG A 481 -51.10 2.47 42.50
CA ARG A 481 -51.60 3.83 42.83
C ARG A 481 -50.79 4.67 43.84
N ASP A 482 -50.68 6.00 43.80
CA ASP A 482 -51.20 7.13 43.01
C ASP A 482 -50.36 8.39 43.43
N ASP A 483 -50.53 9.50 42.69
CA ASP A 483 -50.36 10.93 43.07
C ASP A 483 -48.94 11.54 43.15
N GLU A 484 -48.59 12.45 42.22
CA GLU A 484 -48.81 13.93 42.20
C GLU A 484 -47.85 14.68 43.14
N ASP A 485 -46.89 15.43 42.58
CA ASP A 485 -46.90 16.90 42.60
C ASP A 485 -45.61 17.52 42.02
N ALA A 486 -45.81 18.69 41.42
CA ALA A 486 -44.85 19.49 40.70
C ALA A 486 -43.94 20.34 41.61
N GLU A 487 -42.73 20.65 41.15
CA GLU A 487 -42.18 21.99 41.34
C GLU A 487 -41.18 22.38 40.23
N VAL A 488 -41.36 23.59 39.73
CA VAL A 488 -40.64 24.28 38.66
C VAL A 488 -39.69 25.28 39.29
N VAL A 489 -38.41 25.27 38.92
CA VAL A 489 -37.59 26.50 38.80
C VAL A 489 -36.56 26.28 37.68
N GLY A 490 -36.65 27.10 36.64
CA GLY A 490 -35.72 27.08 35.50
C GLY A 490 -34.42 27.83 35.75
N VAL A 491 -33.56 27.83 34.72
CA VAL A 491 -32.99 29.01 34.04
C VAL A 491 -31.72 28.61 33.25
N ASN A 492 -31.78 28.96 31.96
CA ASN A 492 -30.71 29.29 30.99
C ASN A 492 -29.92 28.20 30.24
N ASP A 493 -30.32 28.03 28.97
CA ASP A 493 -29.63 28.56 27.78
C ASP A 493 -28.09 28.49 27.74
N GLU A 494 -27.58 27.57 26.91
CA GLU A 494 -26.68 27.92 25.80
C GLU A 494 -26.78 26.82 24.72
N ALA A 495 -27.61 27.09 23.72
CA ALA A 495 -27.65 26.34 22.48
C ALA A 495 -26.52 26.81 21.57
N SER A 496 -25.56 25.94 21.29
CA SER A 496 -24.69 26.07 20.11
C SER A 496 -25.18 25.11 19.03
N SER A 497 -25.88 25.69 18.07
CA SER A 497 -26.21 25.09 16.79
C SER A 497 -24.91 24.77 16.04
N ILE A 498 -24.52 23.51 15.97
CA ILE A 498 -23.57 23.05 14.96
C ILE A 498 -24.40 22.56 13.78
N THR A 499 -24.57 23.44 12.80
CA THR A 499 -25.04 23.11 11.46
C THR A 499 -24.10 22.07 10.84
N VAL A 500 -24.65 20.88 10.58
CA VAL A 500 -23.97 19.82 9.83
C VAL A 500 -24.20 20.13 8.35
N ASP A 501 -23.19 20.70 7.69
CA ASP A 501 -23.14 20.84 6.23
C ASP A 501 -22.71 19.49 5.60
N PRO A 502 -23.45 18.96 4.61
CA PRO A 502 -23.01 17.81 3.83
C PRO A 502 -22.23 18.32 2.60
N LEU A 503 -20.90 18.39 2.70
CA LEU A 503 -20.04 18.64 1.55
C LEU A 503 -19.15 17.44 1.24
N LEU A 504 -19.47 16.82 0.10
CA LEU A 504 -18.60 16.06 -0.78
C LEU A 504 -17.14 16.55 -0.68
N ARG A 505 -16.26 15.75 -0.06
CA ARG A 505 -14.82 15.90 -0.26
C ARG A 505 -14.34 14.86 -1.26
N SER A 506 -14.36 15.29 -2.51
CA SER A 506 -13.50 14.81 -3.58
C SER A 506 -12.07 14.67 -3.09
N GLY A 507 -11.40 13.60 -3.52
CA GLY A 507 -9.97 13.46 -3.42
C GLY A 507 -9.28 14.67 -4.04
N ALA A 508 -8.25 15.18 -3.37
CA ALA A 508 -7.41 16.22 -3.92
C ALA A 508 -6.67 15.65 -5.16
N SER A 509 -7.26 15.87 -6.33
CA SER A 509 -6.58 15.80 -7.61
C SER A 509 -5.70 17.03 -7.75
N VAL A 510 -4.44 16.76 -8.07
CA VAL A 510 -3.42 17.72 -8.49
C VAL A 510 -4.00 18.61 -9.60
N GLY A 511 -3.92 19.93 -9.42
CA GLY A 511 -4.19 20.87 -10.48
C GLY A 511 -3.28 20.59 -11.67
N ARG A 512 -3.88 20.18 -12.79
CA ARG A 512 -3.26 20.29 -14.10
C ARG A 512 -3.53 21.72 -14.56
N ASN A 513 -2.49 22.56 -14.55
CA ASN A 513 -2.37 23.61 -15.56
C ASN A 513 -0.92 24.07 -15.71
N ALA A 514 -0.36 23.71 -16.84
CA ALA A 514 0.53 24.55 -17.66
C ALA A 514 0.86 23.74 -18.92
N SER A 515 0.16 24.04 -20.02
CA SER A 515 0.70 23.79 -21.35
C SER A 515 2.11 24.42 -21.43
N PRO A 516 3.13 23.72 -21.94
CA PRO A 516 4.42 24.33 -22.16
C PRO A 516 4.28 25.44 -23.21
N PRO A 517 5.04 26.53 -23.13
CA PRO A 517 5.04 27.54 -24.18
C PRO A 517 5.53 26.91 -25.49
N LEU A 518 4.77 27.14 -26.56
CA LEU A 518 5.24 27.00 -27.94
C LEU A 518 6.44 27.93 -28.11
N LEU A 519 7.64 27.35 -28.16
CA LEU A 519 8.84 28.04 -28.62
C LEU A 519 8.92 27.84 -30.14
N ASP A 520 8.77 28.95 -30.86
CA ASP A 520 8.99 29.06 -32.29
C ASP A 520 10.37 28.54 -32.71
N ASP A 521 10.38 28.01 -33.93
CA ASP A 521 11.50 27.51 -34.72
C ASP A 521 12.78 28.36 -34.60
N ALA A 522 13.72 27.90 -33.77
CA ALA A 522 15.14 28.16 -33.95
C ALA A 522 15.93 26.96 -33.44
N GLY A 523 16.48 26.19 -34.38
CA GLY A 523 17.00 24.85 -34.14
C GLY A 523 18.05 24.74 -33.04
N PHE A 524 17.82 23.78 -32.15
CA PHE A 524 18.91 23.03 -31.54
C PHE A 524 18.54 21.55 -31.54
N VAL A 525 19.11 20.85 -32.52
CA VAL A 525 19.12 19.40 -32.62
C VAL A 525 19.65 18.84 -31.31
N ALA A 526 18.80 18.13 -30.57
CA ALA A 526 19.25 17.29 -29.47
C ALA A 526 20.12 16.18 -30.07
N ALA A 527 21.43 16.41 -30.09
CA ALA A 527 22.39 15.35 -30.33
C ALA A 527 22.22 14.30 -29.22
N PRO A 528 21.89 13.04 -29.55
CA PRO A 528 21.84 11.97 -28.58
C PRO A 528 23.28 11.64 -28.17
N GLY A 529 23.67 12.03 -26.96
CA GLY A 529 25.06 11.96 -26.52
C GLY A 529 25.19 11.60 -25.04
N THR A 530 25.27 10.29 -24.77
CA THR A 530 26.08 9.66 -23.70
C THR A 530 25.61 9.78 -22.25
N ALA A 531 24.56 9.04 -21.86
CA ALA A 531 24.46 8.37 -20.54
C ALA A 531 23.35 7.30 -20.49
N MET A 532 22.97 6.73 -21.63
CA MET A 532 22.05 5.60 -21.72
C MET A 532 22.57 4.72 -22.85
N LEU A 533 23.35 3.70 -22.48
CA LEU A 533 23.68 2.48 -23.21
C LEU A 533 24.98 1.92 -22.60
N ALA A 534 24.83 1.10 -21.57
CA ALA A 534 25.68 -0.06 -21.39
C ALA A 534 24.75 -1.28 -21.43
N ALA A 535 24.25 -1.55 -22.63
CA ALA A 535 23.91 -2.89 -23.03
C ALA A 535 25.22 -3.67 -23.13
N GLY A 536 25.30 -4.81 -22.45
CA GLY A 536 26.35 -5.79 -22.60
C GLY A 536 25.69 -7.15 -22.79
N SER A 537 25.18 -7.39 -24.00
CA SER A 537 24.92 -8.72 -24.55
C SER A 537 25.94 -8.94 -25.66
N ASP A 538 26.87 -9.88 -25.44
CA ASP A 538 27.30 -10.92 -26.40
C ASP A 538 28.69 -11.47 -26.04
N ALA A 539 28.76 -12.78 -25.80
CA ALA A 539 29.36 -13.72 -26.76
C ALA A 539 29.61 -15.09 -26.10
N THR A 540 28.71 -16.00 -26.40
CA THR A 540 29.03 -17.39 -26.71
C THR A 540 30.37 -17.51 -27.46
N THR A 541 31.35 -18.19 -26.87
CA THR A 541 32.46 -18.78 -27.61
C THR A 541 32.63 -20.22 -27.18
N GLY A 542 31.98 -21.12 -27.91
CA GLY A 542 32.43 -22.50 -28.05
C GLY A 542 33.73 -22.48 -28.89
N GLY A 543 34.84 -22.82 -28.25
CA GLY A 543 36.14 -22.98 -28.87
C GLY A 543 36.98 -23.94 -28.03
N THR A 544 37.06 -25.18 -28.48
CA THR A 544 37.84 -26.26 -27.88
C THR A 544 39.35 -25.93 -27.83
N SER A 545 39.94 -25.80 -26.64
CA SER A 545 41.35 -26.15 -26.39
C SER A 545 41.70 -26.16 -24.90
N GLY A 546 42.00 -27.36 -24.37
CA GLY A 546 43.13 -27.62 -23.47
C GLY A 546 43.19 -26.96 -22.07
N VAL A 547 42.80 -27.72 -21.05
CA VAL A 547 43.44 -27.91 -19.73
C VAL A 547 44.24 -26.72 -19.15
N GLY A 548 43.72 -26.15 -18.05
CA GLY A 548 44.50 -25.31 -17.12
C GLY A 548 43.63 -24.60 -16.09
N GLY A 549 43.34 -25.25 -14.97
CA GLY A 549 42.59 -24.66 -13.85
C GLY A 549 43.33 -23.49 -13.19
N GLY A 550 42.71 -22.31 -13.20
CA GLY A 550 43.07 -21.17 -12.38
C GLY A 550 41.82 -20.69 -11.65
N ALA A 551 41.68 -21.05 -10.37
CA ALA A 551 40.63 -20.51 -9.51
C ALA A 551 40.85 -19.00 -9.32
N SER A 552 39.97 -18.16 -9.89
CA SER A 552 39.91 -16.74 -9.54
C SER A 552 39.76 -16.61 -8.02
N ARG A 553 40.77 -16.05 -7.35
CA ARG A 553 40.76 -15.81 -5.90
C ARG A 553 39.63 -14.83 -5.56
N GLN A 554 38.54 -15.33 -4.98
CA GLN A 554 37.46 -14.48 -4.49
C GLN A 554 37.97 -13.63 -3.29
N LEU A 555 38.18 -12.34 -3.54
CA LEU A 555 38.75 -11.39 -2.57
C LEU A 555 37.81 -11.13 -1.38
N CYS A 556 36.52 -10.95 -1.67
CA CYS A 556 35.44 -10.75 -0.71
C CYS A 556 34.85 -12.09 -0.24
N VAL A 557 34.06 -12.09 0.83
CA VAL A 557 33.38 -13.30 1.34
C VAL A 557 31.91 -13.32 0.89
N VAL A 558 31.28 -12.15 0.77
CA VAL A 558 29.90 -12.03 0.34
C VAL A 558 29.81 -12.12 -1.20
N PRO A 559 28.88 -12.90 -1.78
CA PRO A 559 28.67 -12.93 -3.22
C PRO A 559 28.29 -11.55 -3.77
N SER A 560 28.77 -11.22 -4.98
CA SER A 560 28.53 -9.94 -5.67
C SER A 560 29.10 -8.68 -5.00
N VAL A 561 30.03 -8.85 -4.05
CA VAL A 561 30.76 -7.74 -3.43
C VAL A 561 32.21 -7.77 -3.91
N THR A 562 32.74 -6.61 -4.31
CA THR A 562 34.13 -6.47 -4.78
C THR A 562 34.97 -5.58 -3.87
N SER A 563 34.34 -4.62 -3.19
CA SER A 563 34.97 -3.71 -2.25
C SER A 563 35.16 -4.36 -0.87
N ARG A 564 36.33 -4.94 -0.65
CA ARG A 564 36.71 -5.49 0.66
C ARG A 564 36.71 -4.47 1.80
N PRO A 565 37.16 -3.21 1.63
CA PRO A 565 37.07 -2.19 2.68
C PRO A 565 35.63 -1.97 3.15
N LEU A 566 34.68 -1.92 2.21
CA LEU A 566 33.27 -1.76 2.49
C LEU A 566 32.68 -3.01 3.16
N GLU A 567 33.04 -4.21 2.69
CA GLU A 567 32.60 -5.47 3.30
C GLU A 567 33.02 -5.59 4.76
N LEU A 568 34.29 -5.35 5.07
CA LEU A 568 34.81 -5.39 6.44
C LEU A 568 34.11 -4.35 7.33
N PHE A 569 33.97 -3.11 6.84
CA PHE A 569 33.31 -2.03 7.57
C PHE A 569 31.86 -2.38 7.91
N MET A 570 31.05 -2.67 6.89
CA MET A 570 29.62 -2.90 7.04
C MET A 570 29.32 -4.16 7.84
N THR A 571 30.03 -5.26 7.58
CA THR A 571 29.81 -6.52 8.29
C THR A 571 30.10 -6.38 9.78
N ALA A 572 31.25 -5.78 10.13
CA ALA A 572 31.62 -5.57 11.53
C ALA A 572 30.68 -4.58 12.24
N LEU A 573 30.25 -3.51 11.56
CA LEU A 573 29.29 -2.53 12.08
C LEU A 573 27.96 -3.19 12.42
N LEU A 574 27.36 -3.91 11.46
CA LEU A 574 26.06 -4.56 11.60
C LEU A 574 26.10 -5.65 12.68
N TYR A 575 27.14 -6.48 12.68
CA TYR A 575 27.31 -7.53 13.68
C TYR A 575 27.52 -6.96 15.10
N ARG A 576 28.23 -5.84 15.22
CA ARG A 576 28.43 -5.16 16.52
C ARG A 576 27.15 -4.55 17.06
N ALA A 577 26.28 -4.05 16.18
CA ALA A 577 25.10 -3.29 16.52
C ALA A 577 23.80 -4.11 16.49
N HIS A 578 23.89 -5.45 16.43
CA HIS A 578 22.75 -6.34 16.24
C HIS A 578 21.72 -6.35 17.39
N LYS A 579 22.09 -5.88 18.59
CA LYS A 579 21.25 -6.00 19.81
C LYS A 579 19.86 -5.39 19.62
N THR A 580 19.76 -4.21 19.03
CA THR A 580 18.47 -3.57 18.72
C THR A 580 18.60 -2.70 17.47
N ILE A 581 17.47 -2.41 16.83
CA ILE A 581 17.36 -1.42 15.74
C ILE A 581 18.06 -0.11 16.10
N SER A 582 17.81 0.42 17.31
CA SER A 582 18.39 1.68 17.78
C SER A 582 19.92 1.64 17.86
N HIS A 583 20.52 0.51 18.23
CA HIS A 583 21.99 0.37 18.23
C HIS A 583 22.54 0.46 16.80
N THR A 584 21.90 -0.22 15.85
CA THR A 584 22.30 -0.19 14.44
C THR A 584 22.21 1.23 13.86
N CYS A 585 21.07 1.91 14.06
CA CYS A 585 20.89 3.28 13.59
C CYS A 585 21.87 4.27 14.24
N SER A 586 22.14 4.13 15.55
CA SER A 586 23.09 4.98 16.26
C SER A 586 24.52 4.82 15.75
N LEU A 587 24.95 3.58 15.50
CA LEU A 587 26.29 3.31 14.99
C LEU A 587 26.44 3.78 13.54
N LEU A 588 25.44 3.55 12.67
CA LEU A 588 25.40 4.10 11.31
C LEU A 588 25.47 5.63 11.31
N LYS A 589 24.74 6.31 12.21
CA LYS A 589 24.80 7.77 12.34
C LYS A 589 26.22 8.25 12.64
N ARG A 590 26.88 7.60 13.60
CA ARG A 590 28.24 7.96 14.04
C ARG A 590 29.28 7.80 12.93
N TYR A 591 29.18 6.75 12.13
CA TYR A 591 30.14 6.43 11.07
C TYR A 591 29.59 6.76 9.67
N SER A 592 28.65 7.71 9.58
CA SER A 592 28.00 8.09 8.31
C SER A 592 28.99 8.65 7.29
N GLU A 593 29.96 9.47 7.71
CA GLU A 593 31.02 9.97 6.82
C GLU A 593 31.95 8.86 6.33
N THR A 594 32.33 7.92 7.20
CA THR A 594 33.10 6.74 6.80
C THR A 594 32.34 5.92 5.77
N PHE A 595 31.03 5.73 5.98
CA PHE A 595 30.18 5.05 5.01
C PHE A 595 30.14 5.80 3.67
N ARG A 596 29.89 7.13 3.66
CA ARG A 596 29.86 7.91 2.42
C ARG A 596 31.18 7.87 1.66
N PHE A 597 32.30 7.81 2.38
CA PHE A 597 33.61 7.64 1.76
C PHE A 597 33.79 6.26 1.12
N LEU A 598 33.35 5.19 1.79
CA LEU A 598 33.48 3.81 1.30
C LEU A 598 32.43 3.42 0.25
N ALA A 599 31.26 4.05 0.29
CA ALA A 599 30.11 3.80 -0.58
C ALA A 599 29.75 5.08 -1.38
N SER A 600 30.74 5.64 -2.07
CA SER A 600 30.61 6.93 -2.77
C SER A 600 29.88 6.85 -4.12
N THR A 601 29.77 5.66 -4.71
CA THR A 601 29.06 5.42 -5.98
C THR A 601 27.83 4.54 -5.78
N VAL A 602 26.90 4.59 -6.73
CA VAL A 602 25.69 3.75 -6.69
C VAL A 602 26.03 2.26 -6.69
N GLU A 603 27.07 1.84 -7.39
CA GLU A 603 27.55 0.45 -7.41
C GLU A 603 28.04 0.01 -6.03
N SER A 604 28.84 0.84 -5.37
CA SER A 604 29.30 0.56 -4.00
C SER A 604 28.16 0.56 -2.98
N GLN A 605 27.13 1.37 -3.20
CA GLN A 605 25.90 1.33 -2.39
C GLN A 605 25.10 0.03 -2.62
N VAL A 606 25.06 -0.50 -3.85
CA VAL A 606 24.49 -1.83 -4.16
C VAL A 606 25.27 -2.93 -3.44
N GLU A 607 26.60 -2.87 -3.44
CA GLU A 607 27.42 -3.80 -2.65
C GLU A 607 27.12 -3.72 -1.14
N ALA A 608 26.93 -2.51 -0.60
CA ALA A 608 26.53 -2.32 0.80
C ALA A 608 25.18 -3.00 1.11
N LEU A 609 24.23 -2.97 0.18
CA LEU A 609 22.94 -3.66 0.31
C LEU A 609 23.09 -5.19 0.22
N HIS A 610 24.02 -5.71 -0.59
CA HIS A 610 24.36 -7.14 -0.59
C HIS A 610 24.94 -7.59 0.76
N ILE A 611 25.82 -6.79 1.36
CA ILE A 611 26.37 -7.06 2.69
C ILE A 611 25.26 -7.02 3.75
N LEU A 612 24.36 -6.03 3.67
CA LEU A 612 23.20 -5.93 4.56
C LEU A 612 22.32 -7.17 4.49
N GLN A 613 21.98 -7.63 3.28
CA GLN A 613 21.20 -8.84 3.05
C GLN A 613 21.93 -10.09 3.57
N ALA A 614 23.25 -10.19 3.38
CA ALA A 614 24.02 -11.35 3.84
C ALA A 614 24.07 -11.45 5.38
N VAL A 615 24.27 -10.33 6.08
CA VAL A 615 24.31 -10.31 7.56
C VAL A 615 22.93 -10.56 8.15
N TRP A 616 21.88 -10.01 7.56
CA TRP A 616 20.50 -10.09 8.08
C TRP A 616 19.59 -11.03 7.29
N VAL A 617 20.16 -12.04 6.63
CA VAL A 617 19.40 -13.00 5.80
C VAL A 617 18.28 -13.70 6.58
N ASN A 618 18.49 -13.98 7.87
CA ASN A 618 17.50 -14.62 8.74
C ASN A 618 16.53 -13.63 9.40
N GLN A 619 16.76 -12.32 9.30
CA GLN A 619 15.94 -11.29 9.92
C GLN A 619 15.61 -10.17 8.92
N SER A 620 14.66 -10.48 8.05
CA SER A 620 14.18 -9.61 6.98
C SER A 620 13.73 -8.22 7.46
N GLN A 621 13.18 -8.10 8.68
CA GLN A 621 12.78 -6.81 9.23
C GLN A 621 13.96 -5.84 9.39
N MET A 622 15.15 -6.34 9.72
CA MET A 622 16.34 -5.50 9.86
C MET A 622 16.83 -4.97 8.52
N VAL A 623 16.72 -5.77 7.45
CA VAL A 623 17.05 -5.33 6.09
C VAL A 623 16.18 -4.12 5.70
N VAL A 624 14.88 -4.19 5.94
CA VAL A 624 13.91 -3.12 5.61
C VAL A 624 14.16 -1.86 6.44
N VAL A 625 14.33 -2.02 7.75
CA VAL A 625 14.50 -0.87 8.65
C VAL A 625 15.82 -0.16 8.39
N VAL A 626 16.90 -0.90 8.15
CA VAL A 626 18.23 -0.32 7.92
C VAL A 626 18.32 0.33 6.54
N SER A 627 17.83 -0.32 5.47
CA SER A 627 17.83 0.28 4.12
C SER A 627 17.01 1.57 4.08
N ASP A 628 15.82 1.56 4.70
CA ASP A 628 14.97 2.73 4.78
C ASP A 628 15.60 3.85 5.62
N TYR A 629 16.23 3.52 6.76
CA TYR A 629 17.02 4.48 7.54
C TYR A 629 18.15 5.09 6.69
N MET A 630 18.94 4.27 6.00
CA MET A 630 20.06 4.72 5.19
C MET A 630 19.59 5.65 4.07
N CYS A 631 18.50 5.33 3.37
CA CYS A 631 17.91 6.26 2.39
C CYS A 631 17.40 7.55 3.05
N ARG A 632 16.83 7.53 4.26
CA ARG A 632 16.31 8.76 4.94
C ARG A 632 17.42 9.73 5.28
N ASN A 633 18.61 9.21 5.52
CA ASN A 633 19.78 10.00 5.90
C ASN A 633 20.71 10.28 4.70
N GLY A 634 20.26 10.03 3.47
CA GLY A 634 21.06 10.27 2.25
C GLY A 634 22.33 9.43 2.18
N LEU A 635 22.31 8.22 2.76
CA LEU A 635 23.41 7.25 2.66
C LEU A 635 23.22 6.33 1.45
N LEU A 636 21.97 6.08 1.04
CA LEU A 636 21.64 5.28 -0.14
C LEU A 636 20.75 6.07 -1.07
N ASP A 637 21.09 6.05 -2.35
CA ASP A 637 20.28 6.58 -3.42
C ASP A 637 19.10 5.62 -3.71
N PRO A 638 17.90 6.14 -4.00
CA PRO A 638 16.75 5.33 -4.40
C PRO A 638 17.06 4.35 -5.55
N GLU A 639 17.92 4.79 -6.48
CA GLU A 639 18.36 4.01 -7.63
C GLU A 639 19.20 2.78 -7.23
N ALA A 640 20.00 2.89 -6.16
CA ALA A 640 20.79 1.78 -5.64
C ALA A 640 19.91 0.63 -5.14
N ILE A 641 18.77 0.94 -4.49
CA ILE A 641 17.83 -0.09 -4.03
C ILE A 641 17.23 -0.85 -5.21
N VAL A 642 16.84 -0.16 -6.27
CA VAL A 642 16.30 -0.82 -7.48
C VAL A 642 17.36 -1.70 -8.13
N ARG A 643 18.59 -1.20 -8.30
CA ARG A 643 19.70 -1.99 -8.86
C ARG A 643 20.06 -3.21 -8.00
N TRP A 644 20.05 -3.05 -6.69
CA TRP A 644 20.28 -4.16 -5.76
C TRP A 644 19.20 -5.24 -5.91
N ALA A 645 17.92 -4.86 -5.89
CA ALA A 645 16.81 -5.79 -6.01
C ALA A 645 16.85 -6.60 -7.33
N PHE A 646 17.26 -5.97 -8.44
CA PHE A 646 17.40 -6.60 -9.76
C PHE A 646 18.82 -7.05 -10.10
N SER A 647 19.72 -7.13 -9.12
CA SER A 647 21.07 -7.64 -9.32
C SER A 647 21.05 -9.15 -9.61
N PRO A 648 22.07 -9.70 -10.30
CA PRO A 648 22.13 -11.14 -10.61
C PRO A 648 22.02 -12.03 -9.38
N TYR A 649 22.56 -11.61 -8.23
CA TYR A 649 22.45 -12.36 -6.98
C TYR A 649 21.03 -12.37 -6.39
N MET A 650 20.26 -11.30 -6.59
CA MET A 650 18.90 -11.22 -6.07
C MET A 650 17.88 -11.90 -7.01
N THR A 651 18.16 -11.90 -8.31
CA THR A 651 17.28 -12.48 -9.33
C THR A 651 17.65 -13.91 -9.73
N ALA A 652 18.79 -14.45 -9.28
CA ALA A 652 19.23 -15.80 -9.63
C ALA A 652 18.17 -16.87 -9.30
N PHE A 653 17.81 -17.65 -10.31
CA PHE A 653 16.95 -18.84 -10.22
C PHE A 653 17.63 -20.10 -10.78
N LYS A 654 18.86 -19.98 -11.31
CA LYS A 654 19.73 -21.07 -11.81
C LYS A 654 21.19 -20.78 -11.45
N GLY A 655 22.02 -21.82 -11.39
CA GLY A 655 23.47 -21.70 -11.23
C GLY A 655 23.96 -21.41 -9.80
N PRO A 656 25.27 -21.14 -9.61
CA PRO A 656 25.92 -21.13 -8.30
C PRO A 656 25.52 -19.97 -7.39
N LEU A 657 24.85 -18.95 -7.94
CA LEU A 657 24.29 -17.82 -7.19
C LEU A 657 22.85 -18.10 -6.69
N SER A 658 22.22 -19.17 -7.18
CA SER A 658 20.90 -19.60 -6.72
C SER A 658 20.97 -20.03 -5.25
N PRO A 659 19.95 -19.69 -4.43
CA PRO A 659 19.93 -20.09 -3.02
C PRO A 659 20.01 -21.62 -2.88
N SER A 660 21.09 -22.10 -2.25
CA SER A 660 21.42 -23.53 -2.11
C SER A 660 20.62 -24.28 -1.04
N SER A 661 19.54 -23.67 -0.51
CA SER A 661 18.77 -24.23 0.60
C SER A 661 17.50 -24.88 0.11
N ASP A 662 17.33 -26.17 0.39
CA ASP A 662 16.12 -26.98 0.15
C ASP A 662 14.83 -26.36 0.73
N PHE A 663 14.98 -25.36 1.60
CA PHE A 663 13.89 -24.72 2.34
C PHE A 663 13.50 -23.34 1.78
N TYR A 664 14.40 -22.68 1.03
CA TYR A 664 14.26 -21.32 0.51
C TYR A 664 14.63 -21.21 -0.98
N VAL A 665 14.23 -22.16 -1.81
CA VAL A 665 14.42 -22.06 -3.27
C VAL A 665 13.40 -21.08 -3.84
N LYS A 666 13.64 -19.79 -3.62
CA LYS A 666 12.91 -18.67 -4.23
C LYS A 666 13.95 -17.66 -4.71
N PRO A 667 13.80 -17.08 -5.91
CA PRO A 667 14.57 -15.89 -6.27
C PRO A 667 14.39 -14.85 -5.17
N ARG A 668 15.50 -14.30 -4.63
CA ARG A 668 15.44 -13.41 -3.46
C ARG A 668 14.61 -12.16 -3.73
N ILE A 669 14.56 -11.71 -4.99
CA ILE A 669 13.66 -10.64 -5.43
C ILE A 669 12.20 -10.90 -5.08
N LEU A 670 11.76 -12.15 -4.94
CA LEU A 670 10.38 -12.50 -4.56
C LEU A 670 10.16 -12.56 -3.04
N GLU A 671 11.21 -12.40 -2.23
CA GLU A 671 11.08 -12.24 -0.78
C GLU A 671 10.30 -10.94 -0.47
N LEU A 672 9.30 -11.02 0.41
CA LEU A 672 8.38 -9.90 0.69
C LEU A 672 9.14 -8.63 1.12
N HIS A 673 10.21 -8.77 1.89
CA HIS A 673 10.97 -7.62 2.39
C HIS A 673 11.75 -6.88 1.32
N VAL A 674 12.14 -7.54 0.22
CA VAL A 674 12.78 -6.86 -0.92
C VAL A 674 11.76 -5.92 -1.57
N TRP A 675 10.52 -6.38 -1.73
CA TRP A 675 9.42 -5.54 -2.18
C TRP A 675 9.04 -4.46 -1.16
N GLU A 676 9.08 -4.72 0.15
CA GLU A 676 8.90 -3.68 1.17
C GLU A 676 9.96 -2.56 1.02
N CYS A 677 11.22 -2.90 0.77
CA CYS A 677 12.29 -1.92 0.47
C CYS A 677 11.99 -1.12 -0.80
N LEU A 678 11.57 -1.78 -1.89
CA LEU A 678 11.21 -1.13 -3.15
C LEU A 678 10.01 -0.19 -2.97
N LEU A 679 8.95 -0.64 -2.32
CA LEU A 679 7.74 0.15 -2.03
C LEU A 679 8.06 1.36 -1.16
N HIS A 680 8.86 1.21 -0.11
CA HIS A 680 9.32 2.35 0.70
C HIS A 680 10.10 3.37 -0.15
N THR A 681 10.90 2.90 -1.11
CA THR A 681 11.65 3.75 -2.04
C THR A 681 10.71 4.52 -2.96
N LEU A 682 9.72 3.84 -3.55
CA LEU A 682 8.71 4.44 -4.42
C LEU A 682 7.83 5.46 -3.69
N ILE A 683 7.35 5.11 -2.49
CA ILE A 683 6.58 6.01 -1.62
C ILE A 683 7.39 7.26 -1.30
N ARG A 684 8.69 7.12 -1.04
CA ARG A 684 9.58 8.23 -0.70
C ARG A 684 9.78 9.19 -1.87
N VAL A 685 10.10 8.69 -3.06
CA VAL A 685 10.28 9.56 -4.23
C VAL A 685 8.97 10.27 -4.58
N GLY A 686 7.82 9.60 -4.44
CA GLY A 686 6.51 10.23 -4.60
C GLY A 686 6.18 11.26 -3.52
N ARG A 687 6.51 11.00 -2.24
CA ARG A 687 6.30 11.96 -1.14
C ARG A 687 7.12 13.23 -1.32
N ARG A 688 8.34 13.14 -1.86
CA ARG A 688 9.17 14.32 -2.14
C ARG A 688 8.46 15.28 -3.10
N VAL A 689 7.92 14.75 -4.20
CA VAL A 689 7.13 15.55 -5.16
C VAL A 689 5.87 16.12 -4.51
N ALA A 690 5.12 15.29 -3.76
CA ALA A 690 3.90 15.72 -3.08
C ALA A 690 4.13 16.79 -2.00
N GLN A 691 5.32 16.85 -1.40
CA GLN A 691 5.68 17.87 -0.41
C GLN A 691 6.11 19.21 -1.04
N ILE A 692 6.64 19.20 -2.26
CA ILE A 692 7.09 20.40 -2.97
C ILE A 692 5.91 21.10 -3.65
N ASN A 693 5.01 20.34 -4.29
CA ASN A 693 3.86 20.87 -5.03
C ASN A 693 3.03 21.92 -4.25
N PRO A 694 2.52 21.66 -3.03
CA PRO A 694 1.70 22.66 -2.33
C PRO A 694 2.49 23.91 -1.94
N LYS A 695 3.80 23.78 -1.70
CA LYS A 695 4.68 24.93 -1.42
C LYS A 695 4.87 25.78 -2.67
N LEU A 696 4.99 25.13 -3.83
CA LEU A 696 5.10 25.81 -5.11
C LEU A 696 3.81 26.54 -5.46
N GLU A 697 2.65 25.89 -5.32
CA GLU A 697 1.35 26.52 -5.61
C GLU A 697 1.09 27.72 -4.68
N ALA A 698 1.35 27.59 -3.38
CA ALA A 698 1.24 28.73 -2.45
C ALA A 698 2.19 29.89 -2.80
N ALA A 699 3.39 29.58 -3.32
CA ALA A 699 4.34 30.59 -3.75
C ALA A 699 3.91 31.28 -5.06
N LYS A 700 3.32 30.54 -6.00
CA LYS A 700 2.72 31.07 -7.23
C LYS A 700 1.52 31.96 -6.95
N GLU A 701 0.61 31.51 -6.09
CA GLU A 701 -0.54 32.32 -5.64
C GLU A 701 -0.07 33.63 -4.98
N SER A 702 0.97 33.56 -4.14
CA SER A 702 1.58 34.75 -3.52
C SER A 702 2.19 35.71 -4.55
N LEU A 703 2.76 35.19 -5.64
CA LEU A 703 3.34 35.98 -6.73
C LEU A 703 2.23 36.63 -7.59
N GLU A 704 1.15 35.90 -7.88
CA GLU A 704 -0.02 36.42 -8.59
C GLU A 704 -0.71 37.55 -7.83
N ILE A 705 -0.88 37.39 -6.51
CA ILE A 705 -1.43 38.45 -5.65
C ILE A 705 -0.55 39.71 -5.70
N GLN A 706 0.78 39.55 -5.77
CA GLN A 706 1.70 40.70 -5.87
C GLN A 706 1.63 41.37 -7.25
N ARG A 707 1.51 40.61 -8.33
CA ARG A 707 1.30 41.13 -9.69
C ARG A 707 0.00 41.91 -9.80
N HIS A 708 -1.10 41.36 -9.27
CA HIS A 708 -2.38 42.06 -9.28
C HIS A 708 -2.36 43.37 -8.48
N LYS A 709 -1.58 43.45 -7.39
CA LYS A 709 -1.39 44.70 -6.63
C LYS A 709 -0.56 45.73 -7.41
N SER A 710 0.52 45.32 -8.08
CA SER A 710 1.31 46.25 -8.90
C SER A 710 0.53 46.77 -10.11
N ASP A 711 -0.30 45.93 -10.73
CA ASP A 711 -1.09 46.32 -11.89
C ASP A 711 -2.22 47.30 -11.51
N SER A 712 -2.83 47.12 -10.34
CA SER A 712 -3.86 48.04 -9.81
C SER A 712 -3.29 49.39 -9.35
N GLU A 713 -2.11 49.40 -8.73
CA GLU A 713 -1.41 50.65 -8.38
C GLU A 713 -0.94 51.43 -9.63
N SER A 714 -0.60 50.73 -10.72
CA SER A 714 -0.24 51.37 -11.99
C SER A 714 -1.43 52.01 -12.70
N SER A 715 -2.62 51.42 -12.62
CA SER A 715 -3.83 51.95 -13.28
C SER A 715 -4.47 53.11 -12.51
N GLU A 716 -4.37 53.14 -11.17
CA GLU A 716 -4.78 54.32 -10.38
C GLU A 716 -3.88 55.55 -10.61
N SER A 717 -2.63 55.34 -11.04
CA SER A 717 -1.70 56.43 -11.34
C SER A 717 -1.92 57.12 -12.69
N GLU A 718 -2.56 56.44 -13.66
CA GLU A 718 -2.88 57.01 -14.98
C GLU A 718 -4.21 57.81 -14.96
N ASP A 719 -5.15 57.48 -14.07
CA ASP A 719 -6.46 58.15 -13.97
C ASP A 719 -6.43 59.47 -13.17
N GLU A 720 -5.40 59.74 -12.36
CA GLU A 720 -5.25 60.97 -11.57
C GLU A 720 -4.61 62.14 -12.37
N GLU A 721 -4.03 61.91 -13.55
CA GLU A 721 -3.47 63.02 -14.37
C GLU A 721 -4.52 63.77 -15.21
N ASP A 722 -5.77 63.31 -15.33
CA ASP A 722 -6.80 63.94 -16.19
C ASP A 722 -8.01 64.57 -15.46
N ARG A 723 -7.91 64.85 -14.14
CA ARG A 723 -8.97 65.57 -13.39
C ARG A 723 -8.50 66.86 -12.72
N GLY A 724 -7.86 67.72 -13.50
CA GLY A 724 -7.67 69.13 -13.15
C GLY A 724 -8.76 70.05 -13.72
N GLY A 725 -9.86 70.32 -12.99
CA GLY A 725 -10.81 71.34 -13.46
C GLY A 725 -12.09 71.64 -12.66
N ARG A 726 -11.99 72.63 -11.74
CA ARG A 726 -13.03 73.60 -11.30
C ARG A 726 -14.22 73.17 -10.40
N SER A 727 -14.10 73.64 -9.16
CA SER A 727 -14.99 74.60 -8.45
C SER A 727 -16.05 74.12 -7.43
N LYS A 728 -15.84 74.65 -6.20
CA LYS A 728 -16.77 75.26 -5.23
C LYS A 728 -17.54 74.41 -4.20
N SER A 729 -16.95 74.38 -2.99
CA SER A 729 -17.50 74.83 -1.69
C SER A 729 -19.01 74.76 -1.41
N ILE A 730 -19.39 74.12 -0.29
CA ILE A 730 -20.30 74.68 0.72
C ILE A 730 -20.07 74.01 2.10
N SER A 731 -20.15 74.86 3.12
CA SER A 731 -19.78 74.72 4.54
C SER A 731 -20.92 74.25 5.46
N LEU A 732 -20.60 73.80 6.70
CA LEU A 732 -21.11 74.24 8.04
C LEU A 732 -20.89 73.12 9.10
N ARG A 733 -19.87 73.18 9.98
CA ARG A 733 -19.81 73.73 11.38
C ARG A 733 -20.89 73.19 12.35
N ARG A 734 -20.55 72.44 13.41
CA ARG A 734 -20.20 72.86 14.82
C ARG A 734 -20.17 71.56 15.68
N ASP A 735 -19.55 71.38 16.85
CA ASP A 735 -18.71 72.14 17.79
C ASP A 735 -18.20 71.13 18.86
N ARG A 736 -17.11 71.48 19.57
CA ARG A 736 -16.65 71.05 20.93
C ARG A 736 -15.43 70.10 21.08
N ASP A 737 -14.29 70.78 21.13
CA ASP A 737 -13.05 70.65 21.94
C ASP A 737 -13.22 70.28 23.45
N PRO A 738 -12.12 70.14 24.26
CA PRO A 738 -10.69 70.00 23.93
C PRO A 738 -9.88 68.99 24.80
N GLY A 739 -8.67 68.65 24.35
CA GLY A 739 -7.58 68.29 25.27
C GLY A 739 -6.40 67.56 24.64
N GLY A 740 -5.26 68.24 24.47
CA GLY A 740 -3.97 67.56 24.28
C GLY A 740 -3.01 68.21 23.30
N HIS A 741 -2.03 68.93 23.83
CA HIS A 741 -0.95 69.61 23.13
C HIS A 741 0.07 68.70 22.42
N ARG A 742 0.65 69.25 21.33
CA ARG A 742 2.02 69.04 20.78
C ARG A 742 2.23 67.70 20.05
N ARG A 743 2.90 67.61 18.89
CA ARG A 743 3.88 68.44 18.19
C ARG A 743 3.83 68.07 16.71
N GLY A 744 3.89 69.07 15.83
CA GLY A 744 4.11 68.87 14.41
C GLY A 744 5.49 68.27 14.14
N ARG A 745 5.53 67.26 13.28
CA ARG A 745 6.74 66.82 12.59
C ARG A 745 6.38 66.69 11.12
N SER A 746 6.87 67.64 10.33
CA SER A 746 6.85 67.60 8.87
C SER A 746 7.55 66.31 8.43
N ARG A 747 6.81 65.35 7.88
CA ARG A 747 7.37 64.21 7.16
C ARG A 747 7.58 64.64 5.71
N SER A 748 8.84 64.59 5.31
CA SER A 748 9.31 64.76 3.94
C SER A 748 8.76 63.66 3.04
N SER A 749 8.65 63.99 1.76
CA SER A 749 8.20 63.20 0.61
C SER A 749 9.07 61.95 0.29
N ASP A 750 9.88 61.46 1.23
CA ASP A 750 10.85 60.37 1.02
C ASP A 750 10.32 58.97 1.40
N GLU A 751 9.16 58.87 2.08
CA GLU A 751 8.61 57.56 2.50
C GLU A 751 7.99 56.76 1.31
N SER A 752 7.68 57.40 0.18
CA SER A 752 7.06 56.76 -0.99
C SER A 752 8.04 55.95 -1.85
N ALA A 753 9.27 56.44 -2.03
CA ALA A 753 10.30 55.76 -2.82
C ALA A 753 10.87 54.52 -2.09
N ASP A 754 11.01 54.59 -0.76
CA ASP A 754 11.49 53.47 0.07
C ASP A 754 10.45 52.32 0.17
N GLY A 755 9.16 52.63 0.02
CA GLY A 755 8.10 51.62 -0.12
C GLY A 755 8.20 50.83 -1.42
N HIS A 756 8.34 51.53 -2.54
CA HIS A 756 8.42 50.91 -3.88
C HIS A 756 9.69 50.05 -4.06
N GLU A 757 10.83 50.47 -3.50
CA GLU A 757 12.04 49.64 -3.48
C GLU A 757 11.89 48.38 -2.62
N ARG A 758 11.20 48.47 -1.48
CA ARG A 758 10.96 47.32 -0.60
C ARG A 758 9.99 46.32 -1.22
N ASP A 759 8.93 46.79 -1.88
CA ASP A 759 7.99 45.92 -2.58
C ASP A 759 8.61 45.29 -3.84
N SER A 760 9.46 46.02 -4.57
CA SER A 760 10.25 45.46 -5.67
C SER A 760 11.21 44.37 -5.19
N ARG A 761 11.93 44.58 -4.07
CA ARG A 761 12.82 43.55 -3.49
C ARG A 761 12.04 42.34 -2.98
N ARG A 762 10.83 42.53 -2.45
CA ARG A 762 9.96 41.46 -1.99
C ARG A 762 9.40 40.64 -3.16
N SER A 763 9.02 41.30 -4.25
CA SER A 763 8.57 40.66 -5.49
C SER A 763 9.68 39.79 -6.12
N VAL A 764 10.90 40.32 -6.22
CA VAL A 764 12.07 39.55 -6.69
C VAL A 764 12.35 38.34 -5.78
N ALA A 765 12.27 38.51 -4.46
CA ALA A 765 12.49 37.39 -3.53
C ALA A 765 11.42 36.28 -3.63
N VAL A 766 10.16 36.63 -3.92
CA VAL A 766 9.10 35.64 -4.16
C VAL A 766 9.29 34.97 -5.52
N ALA A 767 9.67 35.70 -6.57
CA ALA A 767 9.99 35.14 -7.87
C ALA A 767 11.18 34.16 -7.80
N ASP A 768 12.26 34.52 -7.10
CA ASP A 768 13.40 33.63 -6.85
C ASP A 768 12.99 32.38 -6.07
N LYS A 769 12.07 32.54 -5.10
CA LYS A 769 11.54 31.41 -4.34
C LYS A 769 10.71 30.46 -5.21
N VAL A 770 9.88 30.99 -6.12
CA VAL A 770 9.14 30.19 -7.11
C VAL A 770 10.12 29.45 -8.01
N ALA A 771 11.10 30.14 -8.61
CA ALA A 771 12.10 29.51 -9.48
C ALA A 771 12.89 28.39 -8.77
N SER A 772 13.30 28.60 -7.52
CA SER A 772 13.97 27.58 -6.71
C SER A 772 13.08 26.36 -6.44
N LEU A 773 11.80 26.57 -6.11
CA LEU A 773 10.85 25.48 -5.89
C LEU A 773 10.50 24.74 -7.18
N GLU A 774 10.46 25.43 -8.32
CA GLU A 774 10.26 24.82 -9.64
C GLU A 774 11.44 23.93 -10.00
N GLN A 775 12.67 24.39 -9.78
CA GLN A 775 13.86 23.57 -9.97
C GLN A 775 13.84 22.33 -9.06
N GLU A 776 13.54 22.50 -7.77
CA GLU A 776 13.45 21.40 -6.81
C GLU A 776 12.37 20.38 -7.20
N ARG A 777 11.20 20.87 -7.66
CA ARG A 777 10.12 20.02 -8.18
C ARG A 777 10.58 19.24 -9.41
N CYS A 778 11.21 19.91 -10.37
CA CYS A 778 11.71 19.28 -11.59
C CYS A 778 12.75 18.19 -11.28
N GLU A 779 13.66 18.43 -10.35
CA GLU A 779 14.61 17.41 -9.88
C GLU A 779 13.92 16.23 -9.18
N ALA A 780 12.95 16.51 -8.32
CA ALA A 780 12.19 15.46 -7.63
C ALA A 780 11.38 14.60 -8.60
N VAL A 781 10.70 15.21 -9.58
CA VAL A 781 9.94 14.49 -10.63
C VAL A 781 10.88 13.68 -11.51
N ARG A 782 12.02 14.24 -11.94
CA ARG A 782 13.03 13.50 -12.71
C ARG A 782 13.54 12.28 -11.94
N SER A 783 13.87 12.43 -10.65
CA SER A 783 14.30 11.33 -9.79
C SER A 783 13.22 10.26 -9.64
N GLN A 784 11.97 10.66 -9.40
CA GLN A 784 10.84 9.73 -9.33
C GLN A 784 10.67 8.94 -10.62
N CYS A 785 10.66 9.63 -11.77
CA CYS A 785 10.50 8.99 -13.09
C CYS A 785 11.65 8.02 -13.37
N ALA A 786 12.90 8.43 -13.12
CA ALA A 786 14.06 7.58 -13.32
C ALA A 786 13.97 6.27 -12.51
N VAL A 787 13.56 6.35 -11.23
CA VAL A 787 13.41 5.18 -10.36
C VAL A 787 12.29 4.25 -10.84
N ILE A 788 11.13 4.82 -11.18
CA ILE A 788 9.97 4.04 -11.64
C ILE A 788 10.28 3.35 -12.98
N THR A 789 10.82 4.10 -13.95
CA THR A 789 11.17 3.56 -15.27
C THR A 789 12.26 2.50 -15.16
N LEU A 790 13.30 2.72 -14.34
CA LEU A 790 14.33 1.71 -14.10
C LEU A 790 13.74 0.43 -13.52
N LEU A 791 12.84 0.56 -12.53
CA LEU A 791 12.17 -0.58 -11.91
C LEU A 791 11.33 -1.35 -12.92
N LEU A 792 10.46 -0.66 -13.69
CA LEU A 792 9.61 -1.30 -14.69
C LEU A 792 10.44 -2.01 -15.76
N HIS A 793 11.45 -1.34 -16.31
CA HIS A 793 12.32 -1.92 -17.33
C HIS A 793 13.04 -3.18 -16.84
N ARG A 794 13.64 -3.14 -15.64
CA ARG A 794 14.34 -4.30 -15.06
C ARG A 794 13.40 -5.45 -14.74
N HIS A 795 12.20 -5.13 -14.25
CA HIS A 795 11.19 -6.12 -13.91
C HIS A 795 10.69 -6.87 -15.14
N VAL A 796 10.39 -6.12 -16.19
CA VAL A 796 9.93 -6.70 -17.45
C VAL A 796 10.97 -7.63 -18.07
N ARG A 797 12.24 -7.21 -18.11
CA ARG A 797 13.32 -8.07 -18.63
C ARG A 797 13.51 -9.34 -17.81
N LEU A 798 13.24 -9.28 -16.50
CA LEU A 798 13.27 -10.45 -15.64
C LEU A 798 12.11 -11.41 -15.94
N ILE A 799 10.91 -10.89 -16.23
CA ILE A 799 9.76 -11.72 -16.63
C ILE A 799 10.08 -12.44 -17.93
N ASP A 800 10.55 -11.71 -18.96
CA ASP A 800 10.92 -12.30 -20.25
C ASP A 800 11.95 -13.43 -20.07
N SER A 801 13.02 -13.19 -19.28
CA SER A 801 14.06 -14.18 -19.03
C SER A 801 13.57 -15.43 -18.29
N VAL A 802 12.59 -15.30 -17.38
CA VAL A 802 12.00 -16.45 -16.67
C VAL A 802 11.08 -17.24 -17.60
N GLU A 803 10.33 -16.56 -18.47
CA GLU A 803 9.44 -17.23 -19.43
C GLU A 803 10.23 -17.99 -20.49
N GLU A 804 11.28 -17.40 -21.06
CA GLU A 804 12.22 -18.08 -21.96
C GLU A 804 12.80 -19.33 -21.29
N ALA A 805 13.25 -19.20 -20.04
CA ALA A 805 13.78 -20.32 -19.27
C ALA A 805 12.74 -21.42 -18.99
N ALA A 806 11.46 -21.06 -18.85
CA ALA A 806 10.36 -22.01 -18.63
C ALA A 806 10.00 -22.78 -19.92
N GLU A 807 10.04 -22.10 -21.07
CA GLU A 807 9.87 -22.70 -22.40
C GLU A 807 11.01 -23.67 -22.73
N GLU A 808 12.26 -23.26 -22.47
CA GLU A 808 13.43 -24.13 -22.61
C GLU A 808 13.33 -25.38 -21.71
N ALA A 809 12.92 -25.20 -20.45
CA ALA A 809 12.75 -26.31 -19.52
C ALA A 809 11.66 -27.29 -19.98
N ALA A 810 10.56 -26.79 -20.56
CA ALA A 810 9.49 -27.62 -21.13
C ALA A 810 9.98 -28.38 -22.38
N ALA A 811 10.78 -27.74 -23.24
CA ALA A 811 11.33 -28.35 -24.45
C ALA A 811 12.42 -29.40 -24.16
N SER A 812 13.17 -29.24 -23.06
CA SER A 812 14.36 -30.04 -22.74
C SER A 812 14.11 -31.55 -22.53
N GLY A 813 12.87 -31.98 -22.25
CA GLY A 813 12.51 -33.38 -22.04
C GLY A 813 13.28 -34.12 -20.93
N ALA A 814 14.16 -33.42 -20.20
CA ALA A 814 15.08 -33.99 -19.23
C ALA A 814 14.33 -34.72 -18.10
N SER A 815 14.90 -35.80 -17.60
CA SER A 815 14.31 -36.48 -16.45
C SER A 815 14.43 -35.61 -15.19
N ALA A 816 13.52 -35.79 -14.22
CA ALA A 816 13.56 -35.04 -12.95
C ALA A 816 14.93 -35.19 -12.24
N VAL A 817 15.54 -36.37 -12.35
CA VAL A 817 16.84 -36.71 -11.74
C VAL A 817 18.00 -35.94 -12.38
N GLU A 818 17.97 -35.73 -13.70
CA GLU A 818 19.00 -34.95 -14.40
C GLU A 818 18.92 -33.46 -14.06
N ARG A 819 17.70 -32.92 -13.86
CA ARG A 819 17.49 -31.52 -13.45
C ARG A 819 17.91 -31.28 -12.01
N GLU A 820 17.57 -32.19 -11.10
CA GLU A 820 17.93 -32.11 -9.68
C GLU A 820 19.46 -32.18 -9.50
N ALA A 821 20.15 -33.00 -10.29
CA ALA A 821 21.62 -33.05 -10.32
C ALA A 821 22.28 -31.77 -10.88
N ALA A 822 21.59 -31.02 -11.74
CA ALA A 822 22.04 -29.73 -12.29
C ALA A 822 21.65 -28.52 -11.42
N GLY A 823 20.74 -28.70 -10.45
CA GLY A 823 20.15 -27.61 -9.68
C GLY A 823 19.21 -26.73 -10.50
N ASP A 824 18.64 -27.27 -11.58
CA ASP A 824 17.74 -26.55 -12.49
C ASP A 824 16.28 -26.69 -12.06
N MET A 825 15.58 -25.56 -11.99
CA MET A 825 14.15 -25.48 -11.69
C MET A 825 13.31 -26.13 -12.80
N SER A 826 12.22 -26.79 -12.41
CA SER A 826 11.23 -27.33 -13.35
C SER A 826 10.42 -26.22 -14.04
N SER A 827 9.82 -26.55 -15.20
CA SER A 827 8.92 -25.63 -15.92
C SER A 827 7.74 -25.17 -15.05
N GLU A 828 7.21 -26.06 -14.20
CA GLU A 828 6.14 -25.75 -13.26
C GLU A 828 6.58 -24.72 -12.20
N GLU A 829 7.77 -24.90 -11.61
CA GLU A 829 8.29 -23.96 -10.61
C GLU A 829 8.61 -22.60 -11.22
N LEU A 830 9.15 -22.57 -12.44
CA LEU A 830 9.36 -21.33 -13.20
C LEU A 830 8.02 -20.65 -13.54
N GLY A 831 6.97 -21.43 -13.79
CA GLY A 831 5.59 -20.93 -13.93
C GLY A 831 5.13 -20.18 -12.69
N PHE A 832 5.36 -20.71 -11.49
CA PHE A 832 5.06 -19.99 -10.24
C PHE A 832 5.93 -18.73 -10.05
N VAL A 833 7.22 -18.79 -10.38
CA VAL A 833 8.10 -17.60 -10.35
C VAL A 833 7.56 -16.50 -11.26
N SER A 834 7.18 -16.85 -12.49
CA SER A 834 6.56 -15.93 -13.46
C SER A 834 5.25 -15.35 -12.90
N TYR A 835 4.38 -16.18 -12.33
CA TYR A 835 3.14 -15.75 -11.69
C TYR A 835 3.35 -14.64 -10.65
N TRP A 836 4.30 -14.83 -9.73
CA TRP A 836 4.61 -13.85 -8.68
C TRP A 836 5.23 -12.57 -9.24
N LEU A 837 6.14 -12.66 -10.22
CA LEU A 837 6.75 -11.49 -10.87
C LEU A 837 5.69 -10.67 -11.61
N LYS A 838 4.85 -11.32 -12.43
CA LYS A 838 3.73 -10.68 -13.13
C LYS A 838 2.81 -9.94 -12.18
N GLY A 839 2.45 -10.56 -11.07
CA GLY A 839 1.62 -9.92 -10.05
C GLY A 839 2.28 -8.71 -9.38
N ARG A 840 3.60 -8.75 -9.14
CA ARG A 840 4.35 -7.60 -8.59
C ARG A 840 4.48 -6.46 -9.59
N LEU A 841 4.62 -6.77 -10.88
CA LEU A 841 4.61 -5.75 -11.93
C LEU A 841 3.25 -5.05 -11.95
N MET A 842 2.18 -5.82 -11.99
CA MET A 842 0.81 -5.30 -11.97
C MET A 842 0.54 -4.48 -10.71
N GLN A 843 0.98 -4.94 -9.53
CA GLN A 843 0.89 -4.18 -8.28
C GLN A 843 1.57 -2.82 -8.41
N THR A 844 2.81 -2.80 -8.91
CA THR A 844 3.58 -1.55 -9.07
C THR A 844 2.84 -0.59 -10.02
N VAL A 845 2.33 -1.10 -11.14
CA VAL A 845 1.60 -0.31 -12.14
C VAL A 845 0.32 0.28 -11.54
N LEU A 846 -0.48 -0.53 -10.85
CA LEU A 846 -1.74 -0.10 -10.21
C LEU A 846 -1.50 0.90 -9.07
N GLU A 847 -0.47 0.71 -8.26
CA GLU A 847 -0.17 1.61 -7.15
C GLU A 847 0.34 2.98 -7.62
N HIS A 848 0.98 3.03 -8.79
CA HIS A 848 1.58 4.23 -9.37
C HIS A 848 0.88 4.72 -10.64
N GLN A 849 -0.33 4.25 -10.94
CA GLN A 849 -1.07 4.56 -12.17
C GLN A 849 -1.13 6.06 -12.49
N ASP A 850 -1.44 6.91 -11.50
CA ASP A 850 -1.57 8.36 -11.69
C ASP A 850 -0.23 9.02 -12.08
N GLN A 851 0.89 8.43 -11.64
CA GLN A 851 2.24 8.90 -11.90
C GLN A 851 2.77 8.38 -13.24
N LEU A 852 2.31 7.21 -13.67
CA LEU A 852 2.70 6.57 -14.92
C LEU A 852 1.95 7.15 -16.13
N LEU A 853 0.70 7.57 -15.92
CA LEU A 853 -0.20 8.04 -16.98
C LEU A 853 0.45 9.07 -17.94
N PRO A 854 1.17 10.12 -17.47
CA PRO A 854 1.80 11.11 -18.35
C PRO A 854 2.93 10.55 -19.23
N TYR A 855 3.46 9.37 -18.89
CA TYR A 855 4.63 8.78 -19.54
C TYR A 855 4.28 7.51 -20.33
N MET A 856 3.00 7.15 -20.42
CA MET A 856 2.58 5.87 -21.00
C MET A 856 3.02 5.68 -22.45
N GLU A 857 2.96 6.72 -23.29
CA GLU A 857 3.40 6.62 -24.69
C GLU A 857 4.90 6.29 -24.79
N ASN A 858 5.72 6.94 -23.97
CA ASN A 858 7.16 6.68 -23.92
C ASN A 858 7.46 5.28 -23.35
N LEU A 859 6.74 4.88 -22.31
CA LEU A 859 6.91 3.56 -21.69
C LEU A 859 6.57 2.45 -22.67
N GLU A 860 5.49 2.59 -23.44
CA GLU A 860 5.13 1.61 -24.46
C GLU A 860 6.12 1.57 -25.61
N ALA A 861 6.61 2.71 -26.10
CA ALA A 861 7.63 2.73 -27.13
C ALA A 861 8.94 2.06 -26.66
N LEU A 862 9.30 2.24 -25.38
CA LEU A 862 10.48 1.62 -24.77
C LEU A 862 10.28 0.12 -24.48
N MET A 863 9.04 -0.35 -24.42
CA MET A 863 8.66 -1.69 -23.96
C MET A 863 7.82 -2.43 -25.02
N SER A 864 7.85 -2.00 -26.28
CA SER A 864 7.02 -2.58 -27.36
C SER A 864 7.44 -4.01 -27.70
N ASP A 865 8.74 -4.30 -27.59
CA ASP A 865 9.36 -5.57 -27.97
C ASP A 865 9.30 -6.63 -26.85
N VAL A 866 8.39 -6.46 -25.91
CA VAL A 866 8.30 -7.22 -24.66
C VAL A 866 7.13 -8.20 -24.70
N CYS A 867 7.21 -9.28 -23.90
CA CYS A 867 6.15 -10.25 -23.65
C CYS A 867 4.70 -9.69 -23.77
N PRO A 868 3.78 -10.44 -24.43
CA PRO A 868 2.36 -10.07 -24.58
C PRO A 868 1.67 -9.64 -23.28
N PHE A 869 2.01 -10.25 -22.14
CA PHE A 869 1.46 -9.90 -20.83
C PHE A 869 1.68 -8.43 -20.49
N VAL A 870 2.86 -7.88 -20.79
CA VAL A 870 3.19 -6.49 -20.46
C VAL A 870 2.38 -5.52 -21.31
N GLN A 871 2.20 -5.84 -22.60
CA GLN A 871 1.32 -5.07 -23.49
C GLN A 871 -0.12 -5.08 -22.96
N GLU A 872 -0.62 -6.23 -22.51
CA GLU A 872 -1.95 -6.34 -21.90
C GLU A 872 -2.10 -5.49 -20.63
N VAL A 873 -1.07 -5.45 -19.76
CA VAL A 873 -1.07 -4.62 -18.56
C VAL A 873 -1.18 -3.13 -18.93
N PHE A 874 -0.40 -2.65 -19.89
CA PHE A 874 -0.45 -1.25 -20.31
C PHE A 874 -1.75 -0.90 -21.04
N GLN A 875 -2.28 -1.80 -21.88
CA GLN A 875 -3.60 -1.62 -22.51
C GLN A 875 -4.72 -1.55 -21.46
N SER A 876 -4.68 -2.43 -20.45
CA SER A 876 -5.63 -2.43 -19.34
C SER A 876 -5.52 -1.15 -18.51
N LEU A 877 -4.30 -0.67 -18.25
CA LEU A 877 -4.05 0.60 -17.56
C LEU A 877 -4.65 1.78 -18.32
N ARG A 878 -4.47 1.85 -19.65
CA ARG A 878 -5.10 2.90 -20.47
C ARG A 878 -6.61 2.87 -20.34
N SER A 879 -7.20 1.68 -20.38
CA SER A 879 -8.66 1.53 -20.31
C SER A 879 -9.26 2.01 -18.99
N LEU A 880 -8.47 2.19 -17.93
CA LEU A 880 -8.95 2.81 -16.69
C LEU A 880 -9.30 4.29 -16.85
N TYR A 881 -8.65 4.99 -17.78
CA TYR A 881 -8.78 6.44 -18.00
C TYR A 881 -9.34 6.79 -19.38
N ALA A 882 -9.72 5.78 -20.18
CA ALA A 882 -10.18 5.92 -21.56
C ALA A 882 -11.60 6.50 -21.67
#